data_AF-A0A2P7TA22-F1
#
_entry.id   AF-A0A2P7TA22-F1
#
_cell.length_a   1.000
_cell.length_b   1.000
_cell.length_c   1.000
_cell.angle_alpha   90.00
_cell.angle_beta   90.00
_cell.angle_gamma   90.00
#
_symmetry.space_group_name_H-M   'P 1'
#
loop_
_entity.id
_entity.type
_entity.pdbx_description
1 polymer ?
#
loop_
_entity_poly.entity_id
_entity_poly.type
_entity_poly.pdbx_seq_one_letter_code
_entity_poly.pdbx_strand_id
1 'polypeptide(L)'
;MVNDQNLIEFLICPQFTLPSIACGFGTLAADGCWHYWGGVVSPPQPPYPVPVNLACLLDQPGDYVFIAQTWNDYPLNGIPDGLTGAQSDTTCINVQDSLSLTVFPVTISPAAPYCTNTPITFSIPNNIAASADFIQWGVIEPGSTTETMYACSAMSCTTFILNPTMGGIYTVNLYVYFNGTACPGQVEYHMPVEVTDNPCVCIAPQNFLIDPNSSGIANNASTDNRPAYVVGSTAIWTPTNNPFITNYGAISGSDIFLDVDLIIPSGIQLTITGMNIHFAPDRRILVQRGAILNLLGTAENPTALQGACNSMWQGVQVEGPGQNGARVFSPGVTTPATYGILNSRNANIHDAIFGAISTNLPLMDVNTLSAQILSLPTNPIVPSGWGYTPSMVTSLLYNGVLTSAQAFAKAGGMLKIDYDTYFINCLEGVNMPWYKTSCNISPPSEPCECFVRSATFNTSQLAYPFNAGLTAPVKTEAGIHLLNYLPNSSNRLALDNNQFNNPNYGIRAAGLQNTDVQNNLFTNCTVGLSVLNYSYFSEFMTHNILVTNNQFNNCQVSLQASRTQLKVTGNFINNLYVPPTGTLATANPIGMFIHGSNANVTNNNINYTRVGVALLSNNTDPVYISNNQFNVNAVGVYSLGNNKAAQILCNDFYNYAVAIGAQNYTSTTFAYPSEEGFLSDQGDCNPITPRPADNLFSMPLSAVLSAEIAAMPYPAANNFIYWYRNAPGFVPLTTYGEVSPQECFSIGEPLPPREDLCGLIGGEMVMDDNDIRNLTDENIMNYEALKKARYYVYDQNNRPAAEGLLEDIQTYLAERMLLNSYLIQGNLESANQQLANLPNATEEEQQFRQLYQIYANWRQTGRTLFEITPEEENTVRQIAAATTQTATEARTLLYLRYGEEYPIDLPPLSNLIDPALFENVYINFKGGATNNLDLSTGIGKPYPNPAKSGFSIDYNLGKGIAATVQFLSITGNIQKTVTLTGSGTFNVDIAEWISGMYYYRI
;
A
#
# COMPACT_ATOMS: atom_id res chain seq x y z
N MET A 1 74.98 -1.75 9.94
CA MET A 1 76.19 -1.94 10.77
C MET A 1 76.87 -3.24 10.37
N VAL A 2 77.72 -3.25 9.34
CA VAL A 2 78.55 -4.43 9.00
C VAL A 2 79.87 -3.94 8.43
N ASN A 3 80.97 -4.29 9.09
CA ASN A 3 82.29 -4.44 8.46
C ASN A 3 82.51 -5.95 8.23
N ASP A 4 83.44 -6.32 7.35
CA ASP A 4 83.57 -7.66 6.72
C ASP A 4 83.85 -8.88 7.63
N GLN A 5 83.58 -8.82 8.94
CA GLN A 5 83.84 -9.90 9.91
C GLN A 5 82.64 -10.27 10.82
N ASN A 6 81.50 -9.58 10.73
CA ASN A 6 80.37 -9.81 11.64
C ASN A 6 79.21 -10.57 10.96
N LEU A 7 78.66 -11.55 11.66
CA LEU A 7 77.42 -12.25 11.31
C LEU A 7 76.24 -11.55 12.01
N ILE A 8 75.12 -11.34 11.30
CA ILE A 8 73.88 -10.82 11.89
C ILE A 8 72.85 -11.93 11.97
N GLU A 9 72.21 -12.02 13.12
CA GLU A 9 71.05 -12.86 13.36
C GLU A 9 69.84 -11.98 13.64
N PHE A 10 68.69 -12.32 13.05
CA PHE A 10 67.39 -11.76 13.41
C PHE A 10 66.55 -12.84 14.08
N LEU A 11 66.20 -12.63 15.35
CA LEU A 11 65.23 -13.44 16.05
C LEU A 11 63.86 -12.75 15.93
N ILE A 12 62.85 -13.52 15.55
CA ILE A 12 61.46 -13.06 15.45
C ILE A 12 60.60 -13.98 16.31
N CYS A 13 60.08 -13.45 17.41
CA CYS A 13 59.32 -14.20 18.40
C CYS A 13 57.85 -13.75 18.40
N PRO A 14 56.89 -14.57 17.91
CA PRO A 14 55.46 -14.29 18.02
C PRO A 14 54.97 -14.56 19.44
N GLN A 15 53.99 -13.79 19.92
CA GLN A 15 53.37 -14.01 21.25
C GLN A 15 52.24 -15.07 21.26
N PHE A 16 52.09 -15.85 20.18
CA PHE A 16 51.00 -16.81 19.97
C PHE A 16 51.46 -18.05 19.19
N THR A 17 50.73 -19.15 19.34
CA THR A 17 51.09 -20.48 18.82
C THR A 17 50.90 -20.57 17.30
N LEU A 18 51.99 -20.58 16.53
CA LEU A 18 51.96 -20.69 15.06
C LEU A 18 51.97 -22.15 14.54
N PRO A 19 51.48 -22.41 13.31
CA PRO A 19 51.53 -23.72 12.66
C PRO A 19 52.97 -24.17 12.32
N SER A 20 53.19 -25.49 12.30
CA SER A 20 54.51 -26.13 12.31
C SER A 20 55.28 -26.18 10.98
N ILE A 21 54.96 -25.33 10.00
CA ILE A 21 55.52 -25.38 8.64
C ILE A 21 56.48 -24.20 8.41
N ALA A 22 57.70 -24.48 7.95
CA ALA A 22 58.78 -23.50 7.91
C ALA A 22 58.67 -22.46 6.78
N CYS A 23 58.82 -21.19 7.16
CA CYS A 23 58.91 -20.04 6.26
C CYS A 23 60.37 -19.79 5.83
N GLY A 24 60.77 -20.33 4.68
CA GLY A 24 62.09 -20.08 4.09
C GLY A 24 63.25 -20.76 4.83
N PHE A 25 64.42 -20.10 4.85
CA PHE A 25 65.66 -20.63 5.44
C PHE A 25 65.81 -20.39 6.96
N GLY A 26 64.78 -19.89 7.63
CA GLY A 26 64.78 -19.73 9.08
C GLY A 26 64.54 -21.05 9.79
N THR A 27 65.11 -21.23 10.98
CA THR A 27 64.81 -22.35 11.88
C THR A 27 64.03 -21.85 13.10
N LEU A 28 62.88 -22.48 13.37
CA LEU A 28 62.19 -22.35 14.65
C LEU A 28 63.01 -23.07 15.72
N ALA A 29 63.52 -22.34 16.71
CA ALA A 29 64.27 -22.92 17.81
C ALA A 29 63.35 -23.33 18.98
N ALA A 30 63.92 -24.00 19.97
CA ALA A 30 63.18 -24.54 21.11
C ALA A 30 62.65 -23.46 22.09
N ASP A 31 63.06 -22.20 21.90
CA ASP A 31 62.54 -21.02 22.60
C ASP A 31 61.26 -20.44 21.97
N GLY A 32 60.82 -20.98 20.82
CA GLY A 32 59.64 -20.52 20.09
C GLY A 32 59.89 -19.36 19.12
N CYS A 33 61.14 -18.92 18.95
CA CYS A 33 61.52 -17.86 18.03
C CYS A 33 62.00 -18.42 16.68
N TRP A 34 61.83 -17.64 15.61
CA TRP A 34 62.44 -17.93 14.30
C TRP A 34 63.79 -17.22 14.17
N HIS A 35 64.84 -17.99 13.89
CA HIS A 35 66.21 -17.48 13.77
C HIS A 35 66.62 -17.38 12.30
N TYR A 36 66.96 -16.16 11.85
CA TYR A 36 67.39 -15.87 10.48
C TYR A 36 68.81 -15.30 10.47
N TRP A 37 69.73 -16.03 9.83
CA TRP A 37 71.16 -15.70 9.79
C TRP A 37 71.56 -15.06 8.46
N GLY A 38 72.32 -13.97 8.51
CA GLY A 38 72.85 -13.26 7.34
C GLY A 38 74.26 -12.74 7.56
N GLY A 39 75.13 -12.91 6.57
CA GLY A 39 76.52 -12.43 6.61
C GLY A 39 77.00 -11.94 5.26
N VAL A 40 77.95 -11.00 5.27
CA VAL A 40 78.65 -10.54 4.07
C VAL A 40 80.02 -11.21 4.06
N VAL A 41 80.22 -12.17 3.15
CA VAL A 41 81.52 -12.83 2.92
C VAL A 41 82.02 -12.51 1.51
N SER A 42 83.28 -12.05 1.43
CA SER A 42 83.97 -11.78 0.17
C SER A 42 85.13 -12.77 -0.01
N PRO A 43 85.21 -13.48 -1.15
CA PRO A 43 84.28 -13.49 -2.28
C PRO A 43 83.02 -14.34 -1.98
N PRO A 44 81.88 -14.06 -2.65
CA PRO A 44 80.64 -14.80 -2.43
C PRO A 44 80.76 -16.26 -2.90
N GLN A 45 80.59 -17.20 -1.97
CA GLN A 45 80.36 -18.62 -2.27
C GLN A 45 78.85 -18.87 -2.32
N PRO A 46 78.30 -19.47 -3.39
CA PRO A 46 76.90 -19.88 -3.41
C PRO A 46 76.61 -20.89 -2.29
N PRO A 47 75.46 -20.84 -1.59
CA PRO A 47 74.24 -20.11 -1.97
C PRO A 47 73.82 -19.00 -0.97
N TYR A 48 74.71 -18.05 -0.64
CA TYR A 48 74.34 -16.87 0.16
C TYR A 48 74.91 -15.60 -0.51
N PRO A 49 74.21 -14.44 -0.50
CA PRO A 49 73.05 -14.08 0.32
C PRO A 49 71.70 -14.21 -0.39
N VAL A 50 70.67 -14.65 0.34
CA VAL A 50 69.28 -14.67 -0.13
C VAL A 50 68.52 -13.50 0.54
N PRO A 51 67.74 -12.69 -0.19
CA PRO A 51 66.85 -11.71 0.43
C PRO A 51 65.80 -12.43 1.27
N VAL A 52 65.74 -12.14 2.58
CA VAL A 52 64.76 -12.75 3.49
C VAL A 52 63.38 -12.18 3.19
N ASN A 53 62.52 -12.98 2.57
CA ASN A 53 61.12 -12.62 2.35
C ASN A 53 60.33 -12.90 3.63
N LEU A 54 60.06 -11.84 4.40
CA LEU A 54 59.34 -11.92 5.68
C LEU A 54 57.81 -11.95 5.54
N ALA A 55 57.25 -11.87 4.33
CA ALA A 55 55.80 -11.74 4.12
C ALA A 55 54.99 -12.83 4.84
N CYS A 56 55.34 -14.10 4.66
CA CYS A 56 54.61 -15.22 5.28
C CYS A 56 54.70 -15.31 6.81
N LEU A 57 55.56 -14.51 7.44
CA LEU A 57 55.66 -14.39 8.90
C LEU A 57 54.75 -13.28 9.46
N LEU A 58 54.42 -12.28 8.65
CA LEU A 58 53.61 -11.11 8.98
C LEU A 58 52.19 -11.16 8.35
N ASP A 59 51.84 -12.25 7.67
CA ASP A 59 50.49 -12.56 7.17
C ASP A 59 49.53 -13.03 8.29
N GLN A 60 49.89 -12.89 9.57
CA GLN A 60 49.04 -13.13 10.74
C GLN A 60 49.03 -11.87 11.63
N PRO A 61 47.87 -11.39 12.09
CA PRO A 61 47.81 -10.23 12.98
C PRO A 61 48.29 -10.56 14.40
N GLY A 62 49.04 -9.65 15.01
CA GLY A 62 49.47 -9.73 16.41
C GLY A 62 50.82 -9.08 16.72
N ASP A 63 51.31 -9.26 17.94
CA ASP A 63 52.59 -8.76 18.43
C ASP A 63 53.78 -9.66 18.08
N TYR A 64 54.76 -9.08 17.38
CA TYR A 64 56.02 -9.70 17.03
C TYR A 64 57.18 -8.96 17.69
N VAL A 65 58.03 -9.70 18.39
CA VAL A 65 59.27 -9.16 18.96
C VAL A 65 60.42 -9.40 17.98
N PHE A 66 61.02 -8.32 17.47
CA PHE A 66 62.21 -8.37 16.62
C PHE A 66 63.45 -8.03 17.42
N ILE A 67 64.45 -8.92 17.38
CA ILE A 67 65.75 -8.74 18.02
C ILE A 67 66.83 -8.96 16.96
N ALA A 68 67.67 -7.97 16.70
CA ALA A 68 68.87 -8.14 15.89
C ALA A 68 70.08 -8.38 16.81
N GLN A 69 70.83 -9.44 16.55
CA GLN A 69 72.04 -9.79 17.29
C GLN A 69 73.24 -9.75 16.35
N THR A 70 74.34 -9.17 16.82
CA THR A 70 75.60 -9.14 16.08
C THR A 70 76.62 -10.07 16.74
N TRP A 71 77.14 -10.99 15.95
CA TRP A 71 78.10 -12.01 16.35
C TRP A 71 79.45 -11.73 15.67
N ASN A 72 80.54 -11.79 16.45
CA ASN A 72 81.88 -11.37 16.00
C ASN A 72 82.78 -12.51 15.50
N ASP A 73 82.31 -13.77 15.51
CA ASP A 73 83.07 -14.95 15.10
C ASP A 73 82.27 -15.84 14.14
N TYR A 74 82.98 -16.50 13.22
CA TYR A 74 82.39 -17.28 12.12
C TYR A 74 82.66 -18.79 12.30
N PRO A 75 81.72 -19.60 12.82
CA PRO A 75 81.91 -21.04 12.97
C PRO A 75 81.72 -21.78 11.63
N LEU A 76 82.81 -22.24 11.03
CA LEU A 76 82.78 -23.22 9.95
C LEU A 76 82.42 -24.61 10.51
N ASN A 77 81.14 -24.96 10.39
CA ASN A 77 80.45 -26.21 10.78
C ASN A 77 79.95 -26.30 12.24
N GLY A 78 78.63 -26.22 12.40
CA GLY A 78 77.90 -26.60 13.62
C GLY A 78 77.66 -25.43 14.58
N ILE A 79 76.42 -25.34 15.09
CA ILE A 79 76.01 -24.33 16.09
C ILE A 79 76.66 -24.70 17.44
N PRO A 80 77.50 -23.85 18.05
CA PRO A 80 78.03 -24.06 19.39
C PRO A 80 77.17 -23.35 20.43
N ASP A 81 76.78 -24.05 21.50
CA ASP A 81 76.21 -23.41 22.69
C ASP A 81 77.24 -22.44 23.32
N GLY A 82 76.82 -21.20 23.60
CA GLY A 82 77.60 -20.26 24.42
C GLY A 82 78.37 -19.16 23.68
N LEU A 83 77.89 -18.69 22.52
CA LEU A 83 78.38 -17.44 21.92
C LEU A 83 77.99 -16.22 22.77
N THR A 84 78.81 -15.15 22.76
CA THR A 84 78.50 -13.86 23.38
C THR A 84 78.38 -12.74 22.35
N GLY A 85 77.14 -12.38 21.99
CA GLY A 85 76.81 -11.30 21.06
C GLY A 85 76.40 -10.02 21.79
N ALA A 86 76.46 -8.89 21.08
CA ALA A 86 75.77 -7.68 21.49
C ALA A 86 74.37 -7.67 20.86
N GLN A 87 73.32 -7.72 21.71
CA GLN A 87 71.94 -7.46 21.29
C GLN A 87 71.77 -5.97 20.94
N SER A 88 71.05 -5.69 19.86
CA SER A 88 70.47 -4.36 19.66
C SER A 88 69.23 -4.18 20.53
N ASP A 89 68.72 -2.95 20.62
CA ASP A 89 67.42 -2.67 21.24
C ASP A 89 66.31 -3.54 20.65
N THR A 90 65.55 -4.19 21.52
CA THR A 90 64.35 -4.97 21.17
C THR A 90 63.31 -4.05 20.56
N THR A 91 62.85 -4.36 19.34
CA THR A 91 61.80 -3.58 18.66
C THR A 91 60.55 -4.44 18.53
N CYS A 92 59.45 -4.01 19.15
CA CYS A 92 58.16 -4.67 19.00
C CYS A 92 57.43 -4.09 17.77
N ILE A 93 56.88 -4.97 16.93
CA ILE A 93 56.05 -4.61 15.78
C ILE A 93 54.69 -5.29 15.98
N ASN A 94 53.66 -4.47 16.20
CA ASN A 94 52.27 -4.91 16.21
C ASN A 94 51.77 -4.88 14.76
N VAL A 95 51.48 -6.05 14.18
CA VAL A 95 50.90 -6.15 12.84
C VAL A 95 49.39 -6.23 13.00
N GLN A 96 48.68 -5.20 12.55
CA GLN A 96 47.21 -5.18 12.55
C GLN A 96 46.70 -5.49 11.15
N ASP A 97 45.75 -6.41 11.06
CA ASP A 97 44.92 -6.53 9.87
C ASP A 97 43.81 -5.47 9.96
N SER A 98 43.72 -4.60 8.95
CA SER A 98 42.64 -3.61 8.85
C SER A 98 41.25 -4.23 8.71
N LEU A 99 41.18 -5.54 8.40
CA LEU A 99 39.95 -6.32 8.34
C LEU A 99 39.61 -7.04 9.66
N SER A 100 40.52 -7.13 10.64
CA SER A 100 40.24 -7.80 11.93
C SER A 100 39.56 -6.92 12.98
N LEU A 101 39.21 -5.67 12.65
CA LEU A 101 38.35 -4.81 13.49
C LEU A 101 36.85 -5.11 13.36
N THR A 102 36.46 -6.17 12.63
CA THR A 102 35.07 -6.64 12.65
C THR A 102 34.73 -7.32 13.97
N VAL A 103 34.19 -6.51 14.89
CA VAL A 103 33.42 -6.89 16.07
C VAL A 103 34.24 -7.47 17.23
N PHE A 104 34.73 -6.58 18.10
CA PHE A 104 34.76 -6.88 19.53
C PHE A 104 33.30 -7.16 19.95
N PRO A 105 32.97 -8.32 20.57
CA PRO A 105 31.58 -8.78 20.73
C PRO A 105 30.82 -8.06 21.85
N VAL A 106 30.74 -6.73 21.79
CA VAL A 106 29.91 -5.91 22.67
C VAL A 106 28.45 -6.06 22.25
N THR A 107 27.61 -6.65 23.10
CA THR A 107 26.16 -6.65 22.89
C THR A 107 25.57 -5.37 23.45
N ILE A 108 24.76 -4.69 22.64
CA ILE A 108 24.05 -3.46 23.04
C ILE A 108 22.56 -3.79 23.20
N SER A 109 21.96 -3.36 24.30
CA SER A 109 20.54 -3.57 24.62
C SER A 109 19.91 -2.29 25.21
N PRO A 110 18.75 -1.80 24.71
CA PRO A 110 18.00 -2.33 23.56
C PRO A 110 18.77 -2.19 22.23
N ALA A 111 18.22 -2.72 21.14
CA ALA A 111 18.72 -2.39 19.80
C ALA A 111 18.32 -0.95 19.43
N ALA A 112 19.09 -0.31 18.54
CA ALA A 112 18.80 1.02 18.02
C ALA A 112 17.40 1.10 17.34
N PRO A 113 16.70 2.26 17.34
CA PRO A 113 17.18 3.59 17.71
C PRO A 113 17.29 3.83 19.23
N TYR A 114 18.17 4.76 19.61
CA TYR A 114 18.37 5.16 21.01
C TYR A 114 17.80 6.55 21.29
N CYS A 115 17.35 6.80 22.52
CA CYS A 115 16.68 8.05 22.89
C CYS A 115 17.06 8.55 24.27
N THR A 116 16.88 9.86 24.47
CA THR A 116 17.17 10.51 25.75
C THR A 116 16.40 9.86 26.90
N ASN A 117 17.05 9.78 28.05
CA ASN A 117 16.57 9.20 29.30
C ASN A 117 16.24 7.69 29.25
N THR A 118 16.63 6.98 28.18
CA THR A 118 16.53 5.51 28.07
C THR A 118 17.89 4.87 28.37
N PRO A 119 18.01 3.97 29.37
CA PRO A 119 19.27 3.30 29.66
C PRO A 119 19.71 2.38 28.52
N ILE A 120 20.96 2.54 28.04
CA ILE A 120 21.58 1.71 27.00
C ILE A 120 22.65 0.86 27.67
N THR A 121 22.48 -0.46 27.65
CA THR A 121 23.40 -1.42 28.28
C THR A 121 24.36 -2.01 27.24
N PHE A 122 25.65 -1.82 27.45
CA PHE A 122 26.76 -2.42 26.70
C PHE A 122 27.30 -3.58 27.53
N SER A 123 27.38 -4.79 26.97
CA SER A 123 27.89 -5.97 27.68
C SER A 123 29.00 -6.65 26.89
N ILE A 124 30.05 -7.10 27.58
CA ILE A 124 31.14 -7.91 27.01
C ILE A 124 31.06 -9.36 27.49
N PRO A 125 31.50 -10.35 26.68
CA PRO A 125 31.49 -11.75 27.09
C PRO A 125 32.43 -12.04 28.27
N ASN A 126 31.96 -12.88 29.20
CA ASN A 126 32.70 -13.26 30.41
C ASN A 126 34.08 -13.87 30.13
N ASN A 127 34.30 -14.50 28.98
CA ASN A 127 35.61 -15.04 28.60
C ASN A 127 36.66 -13.96 28.27
N ILE A 128 36.23 -12.76 27.84
CA ILE A 128 37.13 -11.61 27.66
C ILE A 128 37.45 -10.99 29.03
N ALA A 129 36.45 -10.85 29.90
CA ALA A 129 36.65 -10.34 31.25
C ALA A 129 37.48 -11.26 32.17
N ALA A 130 37.54 -12.56 31.85
CA ALA A 130 38.39 -13.53 32.54
C ALA A 130 39.86 -13.50 32.07
N SER A 131 40.16 -12.93 30.90
CA SER A 131 41.52 -12.81 30.35
C SER A 131 42.14 -11.42 30.50
N ALA A 132 41.34 -10.39 30.79
CA ALA A 132 41.80 -9.02 31.01
C ALA A 132 42.20 -8.76 32.47
N ASP A 133 43.30 -8.04 32.69
CA ASP A 133 43.70 -7.57 34.02
C ASP A 133 42.82 -6.40 34.50
N PHE A 134 42.43 -5.53 33.55
CA PHE A 134 41.68 -4.32 33.82
C PHE A 134 40.82 -3.92 32.63
N ILE A 135 39.63 -3.39 32.91
CA ILE A 135 38.63 -2.97 31.92
C ILE A 135 38.10 -1.61 32.34
N GLN A 136 37.98 -0.71 31.37
CA GLN A 136 37.52 0.65 31.60
C GLN A 136 36.61 1.08 30.45
N TRP A 137 35.52 1.75 30.80
CA TRP A 137 34.58 2.32 29.85
C TRP A 137 34.74 3.84 29.85
N GLY A 138 34.59 4.47 28.69
CA GLY A 138 34.63 5.92 28.54
C GLY A 138 33.44 6.41 27.72
N VAL A 139 33.00 7.64 27.96
CA VAL A 139 31.91 8.27 27.21
C VAL A 139 32.26 9.70 26.84
N ILE A 140 32.12 10.01 25.55
CA ILE A 140 32.12 11.38 25.02
C ILE A 140 30.67 11.73 24.68
N GLU A 141 30.13 12.76 25.34
CA GLU A 141 28.77 13.25 25.12
C GLU A 141 28.66 14.12 23.85
N PRO A 142 27.46 14.27 23.24
CA PRO A 142 27.26 15.10 22.06
C PRO A 142 27.76 16.54 22.26
N GLY A 143 28.69 16.97 21.42
CA GLY A 143 29.30 18.30 21.50
C GLY A 143 30.39 18.47 22.57
N SER A 144 30.69 17.44 23.37
CA SER A 144 31.87 17.41 24.24
C SER A 144 33.12 17.00 23.45
N THR A 145 34.27 17.57 23.81
CA THR A 145 35.61 17.07 23.41
C THR A 145 36.30 16.32 24.56
N THR A 146 35.58 16.07 25.65
CA THR A 146 36.08 15.53 26.91
C THR A 146 35.39 14.21 27.19
N GLU A 147 36.20 13.19 27.43
CA GLU A 147 35.75 11.85 27.78
C GLU A 147 35.61 11.69 29.30
N THR A 148 34.47 11.12 29.72
CA THR A 148 34.22 10.76 31.11
C THR A 148 34.50 9.28 31.31
N MET A 149 35.40 8.97 32.24
CA MET A 149 35.95 7.63 32.43
C MET A 149 35.34 6.87 33.63
N TYR A 150 35.01 5.60 33.40
CA TYR A 150 34.38 4.68 34.35
C TYR A 150 35.23 3.40 34.48
N ALA A 151 36.00 3.32 35.57
CA ALA A 151 36.95 2.24 35.84
C ALA A 151 36.43 1.27 36.92
N CYS A 152 36.53 -0.04 36.68
CA CYS A 152 36.35 -1.05 37.72
C CYS A 152 37.12 -2.35 37.42
N SER A 153 37.20 -3.27 38.39
CA SER A 153 37.91 -4.56 38.21
C SER A 153 37.27 -5.41 37.11
N ALA A 154 38.07 -6.20 36.39
CA ALA A 154 37.64 -6.86 35.14
C ALA A 154 36.32 -7.67 35.25
N MET A 155 36.16 -8.50 36.28
CA MET A 155 34.90 -9.26 36.53
C MET A 155 33.70 -8.39 36.97
N SER A 156 33.92 -7.12 37.28
CA SER A 156 32.91 -6.15 37.71
C SER A 156 32.47 -5.21 36.59
N CYS A 157 33.24 -5.12 35.50
CA CYS A 157 33.06 -4.19 34.38
C CYS A 157 32.55 -4.88 33.10
N THR A 158 31.94 -6.06 33.24
CA THR A 158 31.34 -6.82 32.12
C THR A 158 30.14 -6.12 31.51
N THR A 159 29.52 -5.18 32.22
CA THR A 159 28.43 -4.34 31.70
C THR A 159 28.67 -2.86 32.01
N PHE A 160 28.25 -1.99 31.09
CA PHE A 160 28.21 -0.54 31.24
C PHE A 160 26.82 -0.03 30.84
N ILE A 161 26.30 0.98 31.55
CA ILE A 161 24.97 1.55 31.30
C ILE A 161 25.13 3.04 31.02
N LEU A 162 24.89 3.44 29.78
CA LEU A 162 24.78 4.84 29.37
C LEU A 162 23.34 5.32 29.65
N ASN A 163 23.20 6.44 30.37
CA ASN A 163 21.93 7.13 30.55
C ASN A 163 22.02 8.47 29.82
N PRO A 164 21.71 8.52 28.51
CA PRO A 164 21.90 9.74 27.72
C PRO A 164 20.85 10.79 28.12
N THR A 165 21.26 12.03 28.27
CA THR A 165 20.40 13.15 28.76
C THR A 165 20.01 14.13 27.66
N MET A 166 20.62 14.03 26.48
CA MET A 166 20.41 14.92 25.32
C MET A 166 20.64 14.16 24.00
N GLY A 167 20.07 14.64 22.90
CA GLY A 167 20.26 14.06 21.57
C GLY A 167 21.63 14.37 20.94
N GLY A 168 21.98 13.55 19.96
CA GLY A 168 23.24 13.58 19.21
C GLY A 168 24.02 12.28 19.30
N ILE A 169 25.24 12.28 18.75
CA ILE A 169 26.11 11.11 18.75
C ILE A 169 26.95 11.09 20.04
N TYR A 170 26.68 10.11 20.89
CA TYR A 170 27.60 9.71 21.96
C TYR A 170 28.70 8.83 21.37
N THR A 171 29.92 8.92 21.88
CA THR A 171 30.98 7.92 21.58
C THR A 171 31.28 7.16 22.86
N VAL A 172 30.98 5.86 22.88
CA VAL A 172 31.27 4.96 24.00
C VAL A 172 32.55 4.21 23.67
N ASN A 173 33.57 4.38 24.51
CA ASN A 173 34.87 3.74 24.35
C ASN A 173 35.00 2.57 25.33
N LEU A 174 35.58 1.48 24.86
CA LEU A 174 35.95 0.33 25.68
C LEU A 174 37.47 0.15 25.64
N TYR A 175 38.09 0.13 26.82
CA TYR A 175 39.50 -0.12 27.04
C TYR A 175 39.70 -1.46 27.75
N VAL A 176 40.51 -2.33 27.16
CA VAL A 176 40.86 -3.64 27.74
C VAL A 176 42.38 -3.75 27.82
N TYR A 177 42.89 -4.06 29.02
CA TYR A 177 44.32 -4.09 29.31
C TYR A 177 44.79 -5.52 29.63
N PHE A 178 45.93 -5.90 29.04
CA PHE A 178 46.58 -7.19 29.24
C PHE A 178 48.05 -6.98 29.63
N ASN A 179 48.42 -7.33 30.87
CA ASN A 179 49.77 -7.22 31.40
C ASN A 179 50.59 -8.48 31.12
N GLY A 180 50.97 -8.69 29.85
CA GLY A 180 52.07 -9.58 29.49
C GLY A 180 53.42 -8.95 29.85
N THR A 181 54.33 -9.71 30.47
CA THR A 181 55.64 -9.21 30.97
C THR A 181 56.67 -8.86 29.88
N ALA A 182 56.32 -9.00 28.59
CA ALA A 182 57.18 -8.64 27.46
C ALA A 182 56.56 -7.57 26.54
N CYS A 183 55.23 -7.55 26.37
CA CYS A 183 54.48 -6.53 25.62
C CYS A 183 53.17 -6.21 26.37
N PRO A 184 53.04 -5.04 27.03
CA PRO A 184 51.76 -4.60 27.58
C PRO A 184 50.84 -4.12 26.45
N GLY A 185 49.70 -4.79 26.29
CA GLY A 185 48.72 -4.50 25.24
C GLY A 185 47.50 -3.76 25.79
N GLN A 186 47.14 -2.65 25.14
CA GLN A 186 45.85 -1.97 25.31
C GLN A 186 45.03 -2.14 24.04
N VAL A 187 43.82 -2.68 24.15
CA VAL A 187 42.83 -2.69 23.07
C VAL A 187 41.81 -1.60 23.36
N GLU A 188 41.55 -0.75 22.37
CA GLU A 188 40.57 0.34 22.42
C GLU A 188 39.51 0.11 21.33
N TYR A 189 38.24 0.26 21.68
CA TYR A 189 37.12 0.08 20.77
C TYR A 189 36.11 1.23 20.91
N HIS A 190 35.91 1.98 19.82
CA HIS A 190 35.03 3.14 19.77
C HIS A 190 33.67 2.77 19.18
N MET A 191 32.59 3.04 19.92
CA MET A 191 31.21 2.79 19.50
C MET A 191 30.46 4.13 19.37
N PRO A 192 30.22 4.63 18.16
CA PRO A 192 29.30 5.74 17.95
C PRO A 192 27.86 5.27 18.19
N VAL A 193 27.12 6.04 18.99
CA VAL A 193 25.77 5.73 19.46
C VAL A 193 24.91 6.97 19.22
N GLU A 194 24.10 6.94 18.17
CA GLU A 194 23.21 8.04 17.81
C GLU A 194 21.94 8.00 18.68
N VAL A 195 21.74 9.05 19.47
CA VAL A 195 20.60 9.22 20.37
C VAL A 195 19.72 10.36 19.86
N THR A 196 18.40 10.18 19.81
CA THR A 196 17.48 11.24 19.37
C THR A 196 16.81 11.96 20.55
N ASP A 197 16.64 13.29 20.42
CA ASP A 197 15.82 14.11 21.33
C ASP A 197 14.31 13.82 21.20
N ASN A 198 13.91 13.22 20.08
CA ASN A 198 12.54 12.76 19.87
C ASN A 198 12.33 11.50 20.74
N PRO A 199 11.26 11.39 21.54
CA PRO A 199 11.07 10.23 22.40
C PRO A 199 10.89 8.96 21.56
N CYS A 200 11.71 7.93 21.79
CA CYS A 200 11.47 6.57 21.33
C CYS A 200 10.18 6.11 22.01
N VAL A 201 9.09 6.05 21.24
CA VAL A 201 7.77 6.38 21.78
C VAL A 201 7.32 5.44 22.91
N CYS A 202 7.83 4.20 23.01
CA CYS A 202 7.62 3.33 24.19
C CYS A 202 8.92 2.67 24.74
N ILE A 203 9.99 3.42 25.05
CA ILE A 203 11.11 2.89 25.88
C ILE A 203 11.40 3.72 27.15
N ALA A 204 10.68 4.83 27.37
CA ALA A 204 10.51 5.37 28.73
C ALA A 204 9.50 4.49 29.50
N PRO A 205 9.63 4.31 30.83
CA PRO A 205 8.89 3.27 31.55
C PRO A 205 7.41 3.62 31.76
N GLN A 206 6.57 3.33 30.76
CA GLN A 206 5.23 2.88 31.08
C GLN A 206 5.36 1.53 31.79
N ASN A 207 4.75 1.43 32.98
CA ASN A 207 4.65 0.17 33.69
C ASN A 207 3.60 -0.70 32.98
N PHE A 208 4.01 -1.37 31.89
CA PHE A 208 3.21 -2.42 31.27
C PHE A 208 2.86 -3.44 32.34
N LEU A 209 1.57 -3.75 32.48
CA LEU A 209 1.08 -4.73 33.44
C LEU A 209 1.57 -6.14 33.07
N ILE A 210 1.70 -6.38 31.76
CA ILE A 210 2.18 -7.63 31.17
C ILE A 210 3.22 -7.29 30.11
N ASP A 211 4.39 -7.91 30.26
CA ASP A 211 5.52 -7.86 29.34
C ASP A 211 5.87 -9.28 28.85
N PRO A 212 6.84 -9.44 27.91
CA PRO A 212 7.31 -10.75 27.46
C PRO A 212 7.89 -11.68 28.54
N ASN A 213 8.29 -11.14 29.71
CA ASN A 213 8.89 -11.91 30.81
C ASN A 213 7.86 -12.35 31.86
N SER A 214 6.61 -11.87 31.74
CA SER A 214 5.55 -12.07 32.70
C SER A 214 5.09 -13.52 32.77
N SER A 215 4.75 -14.00 33.97
CA SER A 215 4.30 -15.39 34.17
C SER A 215 3.06 -15.72 33.33
N GLY A 216 3.03 -16.92 32.74
CA GLY A 216 1.94 -17.36 31.86
C GLY A 216 1.97 -16.80 30.44
N ILE A 217 2.94 -15.94 30.11
CA ILE A 217 3.23 -15.54 28.73
C ILE A 217 4.13 -16.59 28.07
N ALA A 218 3.81 -16.94 26.84
CA ALA A 218 4.57 -17.89 26.04
C ALA A 218 4.67 -17.39 24.59
N ASN A 219 5.75 -17.79 23.92
CA ASN A 219 5.88 -17.61 22.48
C ASN A 219 4.91 -18.55 21.76
N ASN A 220 3.94 -18.00 21.03
CA ASN A 220 2.91 -18.82 20.39
C ASN A 220 3.42 -19.41 19.06
N ALA A 221 3.90 -20.65 19.11
CA ALA A 221 4.38 -21.40 17.93
C ALA A 221 3.30 -21.71 16.87
N SER A 222 2.01 -21.46 17.15
CA SER A 222 0.93 -21.54 16.13
C SER A 222 0.77 -20.25 15.30
N THR A 223 1.53 -19.21 15.65
CA THR A 223 1.59 -17.91 14.94
C THR A 223 3.05 -17.63 14.55
N ASP A 224 3.47 -16.37 14.64
CA ASP A 224 4.83 -15.86 14.40
C ASP A 224 5.78 -16.03 15.60
N ASN A 225 5.50 -16.96 16.52
CA ASN A 225 6.32 -17.29 17.69
C ASN A 225 6.61 -16.08 18.62
N ARG A 226 5.68 -15.11 18.68
CA ARG A 226 5.76 -13.91 19.50
C ARG A 226 5.23 -14.14 20.93
N PRO A 227 5.69 -13.38 21.94
CA PRO A 227 5.12 -13.36 23.28
C PRO A 227 3.65 -12.96 23.24
N ALA A 228 2.78 -13.82 23.76
CA ALA A 228 1.35 -13.62 23.75
C ALA A 228 0.67 -14.04 25.05
N TYR A 229 -0.38 -13.30 25.43
CA TYR A 229 -1.40 -13.79 26.34
C TYR A 229 -2.45 -14.57 25.52
N VAL A 230 -2.47 -15.89 25.68
CA VAL A 230 -3.44 -16.77 25.00
C VAL A 230 -4.63 -17.02 25.91
N VAL A 231 -5.84 -16.70 25.43
CA VAL A 231 -7.08 -16.82 26.22
C VAL A 231 -7.40 -18.29 26.47
N GLY A 232 -7.34 -18.72 27.74
CA GLY A 232 -7.46 -20.13 28.11
C GLY A 232 -8.88 -20.72 28.10
N SER A 233 -9.94 -19.90 28.09
CA SER A 233 -11.33 -20.36 28.08
C SER A 233 -12.31 -19.30 27.58
N THR A 234 -13.48 -19.74 27.10
CA THR A 234 -14.62 -18.87 26.77
C THR A 234 -15.05 -18.10 28.02
N ALA A 235 -15.08 -16.77 27.93
CA ALA A 235 -15.24 -15.89 29.09
C ALA A 235 -15.84 -14.53 28.72
N ILE A 236 -16.40 -13.86 29.72
CA ILE A 236 -16.77 -12.43 29.67
C ILE A 236 -15.82 -11.70 30.62
N TRP A 237 -15.03 -10.77 30.07
CA TRP A 237 -14.14 -9.89 30.81
C TRP A 237 -14.80 -8.54 31.02
N THR A 238 -14.78 -8.06 32.26
CA THR A 238 -15.29 -6.75 32.68
C THR A 238 -14.19 -5.98 33.42
N PRO A 239 -14.38 -4.68 33.75
CA PRO A 239 -13.37 -3.90 34.49
C PRO A 239 -13.11 -4.41 35.91
N THR A 240 -13.96 -5.30 36.42
CA THR A 240 -13.87 -5.87 37.78
C THR A 240 -13.61 -7.38 37.79
N ASN A 241 -13.78 -8.07 36.66
CA ASN A 241 -13.62 -9.51 36.51
C ASN A 241 -12.94 -9.84 35.17
N ASN A 242 -11.62 -9.98 35.20
CA ASN A 242 -10.78 -10.32 34.05
C ASN A 242 -9.46 -10.96 34.58
N PRO A 243 -8.70 -11.70 33.75
CA PRO A 243 -7.49 -12.38 34.20
C PRO A 243 -6.36 -11.42 34.61
N PHE A 244 -6.41 -10.16 34.20
CA PHE A 244 -5.39 -9.16 34.50
C PHE A 244 -5.43 -8.75 35.98
N ILE A 245 -6.63 -8.64 36.55
CA ILE A 245 -6.83 -8.46 38.00
C ILE A 245 -6.40 -9.73 38.76
N THR A 246 -6.87 -10.91 38.34
CA THR A 246 -6.67 -12.15 39.13
C THR A 246 -5.24 -12.67 39.11
N ASN A 247 -4.52 -12.49 37.99
CA ASN A 247 -3.22 -13.14 37.78
C ASN A 247 -2.04 -12.15 37.89
N TYR A 248 -2.27 -10.85 37.61
CA TYR A 248 -1.23 -9.82 37.56
C TYR A 248 -1.49 -8.65 38.53
N GLY A 249 -2.57 -8.69 39.31
CA GLY A 249 -2.83 -7.72 40.37
C GLY A 249 -3.28 -6.34 39.90
N ALA A 250 -3.84 -6.23 38.69
CA ALA A 250 -4.40 -4.97 38.19
C ALA A 250 -5.46 -4.38 39.15
N ILE A 251 -5.53 -3.05 39.20
CA ILE A 251 -6.55 -2.37 40.00
C ILE A 251 -7.90 -2.47 39.27
N SER A 252 -8.94 -2.88 40.01
CA SER A 252 -10.31 -2.95 39.47
C SER A 252 -10.75 -1.60 38.90
N GLY A 253 -11.10 -1.57 37.62
CA GLY A 253 -11.52 -0.36 36.90
C GLY A 253 -10.39 0.52 36.38
N SER A 254 -9.12 0.13 36.48
CA SER A 254 -8.02 0.86 35.85
C SER A 254 -7.80 0.44 34.40
N ASP A 255 -7.16 1.33 33.64
CA ASP A 255 -6.56 1.02 32.34
C ASP A 255 -5.55 -0.14 32.45
N ILE A 256 -5.47 -0.96 31.41
CA ILE A 256 -4.61 -2.15 31.32
C ILE A 256 -3.60 -1.94 30.17
N PHE A 257 -2.31 -2.03 30.46
CA PHE A 257 -1.23 -1.81 29.49
C PHE A 257 -0.52 -3.14 29.15
N LEU A 258 -0.46 -3.49 27.87
CA LEU A 258 0.06 -4.77 27.36
C LEU A 258 1.21 -4.59 26.37
N ASP A 259 2.36 -5.21 26.64
CA ASP A 259 3.46 -5.43 25.68
C ASP A 259 3.52 -6.91 25.20
N VAL A 260 2.35 -7.50 24.99
CA VAL A 260 2.18 -8.86 24.44
C VAL A 260 0.99 -8.90 23.47
N ASP A 261 1.01 -9.83 22.52
CA ASP A 261 -0.17 -10.08 21.66
C ASP A 261 -1.32 -10.66 22.51
N LEU A 262 -2.55 -10.24 22.26
CA LEU A 262 -3.75 -10.88 22.83
C LEU A 262 -4.34 -11.85 21.81
N ILE A 263 -4.23 -13.15 22.06
CA ILE A 263 -4.67 -14.19 21.13
C ILE A 263 -5.93 -14.88 21.65
N ILE A 264 -7.00 -14.84 20.85
CA ILE A 264 -8.21 -15.64 21.07
C ILE A 264 -8.09 -16.89 20.18
N PRO A 265 -7.84 -18.09 20.75
CA PRO A 265 -7.57 -19.28 19.96
C PRO A 265 -8.85 -19.99 19.50
N SER A 266 -8.67 -20.93 18.58
CA SER A 266 -9.76 -21.76 18.05
C SER A 266 -10.62 -22.41 19.14
N GLY A 267 -11.96 -22.37 18.98
CA GLY A 267 -12.93 -22.90 19.94
C GLY A 267 -13.30 -21.96 21.09
N ILE A 268 -12.65 -20.79 21.20
CA ILE A 268 -12.90 -19.83 22.27
C ILE A 268 -13.76 -18.66 21.78
N GLN A 269 -14.76 -18.30 22.59
CA GLN A 269 -15.49 -17.05 22.48
C GLN A 269 -15.08 -16.13 23.63
N LEU A 270 -14.42 -15.02 23.32
CA LEU A 270 -14.13 -13.95 24.28
C LEU A 270 -15.16 -12.84 24.11
N THR A 271 -15.63 -12.29 25.24
CA THR A 271 -16.35 -11.02 25.28
C THR A 271 -15.59 -10.06 26.19
N ILE A 272 -15.20 -8.90 25.66
CA ILE A 272 -14.65 -7.79 26.45
C ILE A 272 -15.74 -6.72 26.54
N THR A 273 -16.05 -6.25 27.75
CA THR A 273 -17.10 -5.23 27.94
C THR A 273 -16.70 -4.13 28.92
N GLY A 274 -16.77 -2.89 28.44
CA GLY A 274 -16.54 -1.66 29.22
C GLY A 274 -15.11 -1.47 29.75
N MET A 275 -14.11 -2.14 29.16
CA MET A 275 -12.71 -2.11 29.60
C MET A 275 -11.85 -1.20 28.73
N ASN A 276 -10.82 -0.58 29.32
CA ASN A 276 -9.78 0.17 28.62
C ASN A 276 -8.49 -0.64 28.54
N ILE A 277 -8.03 -0.94 27.31
CA ILE A 277 -6.81 -1.74 27.07
C ILE A 277 -5.90 -1.00 26.09
N HIS A 278 -4.66 -0.77 26.52
CA HIS A 278 -3.60 -0.10 25.76
C HIS A 278 -2.56 -1.11 25.30
N PHE A 279 -2.17 -1.03 24.02
CA PHE A 279 -1.24 -1.96 23.38
C PHE A 279 0.07 -1.26 22.98
N ALA A 280 1.20 -1.88 23.27
CA ALA A 280 2.49 -1.44 22.72
C ALA A 280 2.50 -1.54 21.17
N PRO A 281 3.38 -0.79 20.48
CA PRO A 281 3.23 -0.53 19.04
C PRO A 281 3.22 -1.79 18.16
N ASP A 282 4.04 -2.78 18.50
CA ASP A 282 4.17 -4.04 17.75
C ASP A 282 3.25 -5.16 18.28
N ARG A 283 2.16 -4.80 18.96
CA ARG A 283 1.17 -5.74 19.51
C ARG A 283 -0.18 -5.62 18.82
N ARG A 284 -0.88 -6.74 18.74
CA ARG A 284 -2.23 -6.86 18.16
C ARG A 284 -3.19 -7.61 19.09
N ILE A 285 -4.47 -7.53 18.74
CA ILE A 285 -5.42 -8.60 19.05
C ILE A 285 -5.51 -9.53 17.83
N LEU A 286 -5.31 -10.83 18.02
CA LEU A 286 -5.46 -11.84 16.97
C LEU A 286 -6.63 -12.79 17.28
N VAL A 287 -7.65 -12.76 16.41
CA VAL A 287 -8.77 -13.70 16.44
C VAL A 287 -8.47 -14.84 15.46
N GLN A 288 -8.11 -16.01 15.97
CA GLN A 288 -7.76 -17.16 15.13
C GLN A 288 -8.98 -17.79 14.44
N ARG A 289 -8.73 -18.68 13.47
CA ARG A 289 -9.80 -19.51 12.87
C ARG A 289 -10.55 -20.30 13.96
N GLY A 290 -11.87 -20.22 13.95
CA GLY A 290 -12.73 -20.86 14.93
C GLY A 290 -12.86 -20.12 16.26
N ALA A 291 -12.35 -18.89 16.36
CA ALA A 291 -12.52 -18.01 17.51
C ALA A 291 -13.61 -16.95 17.27
N ILE A 292 -14.17 -16.41 18.35
CA ILE A 292 -15.07 -15.25 18.32
C ILE A 292 -14.57 -14.22 19.34
N LEU A 293 -14.44 -12.98 18.92
CA LEU A 293 -14.24 -11.82 19.79
C LEU A 293 -15.47 -10.92 19.74
N ASN A 294 -16.03 -10.61 20.90
CA ASN A 294 -17.10 -9.63 21.07
C ASN A 294 -16.56 -8.43 21.84
N LEU A 295 -16.49 -7.27 21.19
CA LEU A 295 -16.25 -5.99 21.85
C LEU A 295 -17.62 -5.35 22.10
N LEU A 296 -18.01 -5.26 23.36
CA LEU A 296 -19.31 -4.74 23.79
C LEU A 296 -19.13 -3.53 24.71
N GLY A 297 -20.14 -2.69 24.83
CA GLY A 297 -20.11 -1.56 25.77
C GLY A 297 -21.45 -0.85 25.86
N THR A 298 -21.45 0.30 26.54
CA THR A 298 -22.55 1.27 26.53
C THR A 298 -22.02 2.63 26.10
N ALA A 299 -22.90 3.57 25.73
CA ALA A 299 -22.50 4.94 25.39
C ALA A 299 -21.80 5.68 26.57
N GLU A 300 -22.08 5.28 27.81
CA GLU A 300 -21.46 5.84 29.02
C GLU A 300 -20.14 5.14 29.41
N ASN A 301 -19.97 3.88 29.01
CA ASN A 301 -18.79 3.07 29.29
C ASN A 301 -18.50 2.10 28.12
N PRO A 302 -17.92 2.61 27.02
CA PRO A 302 -17.55 1.78 25.87
C PRO A 302 -16.37 0.86 26.22
N THR A 303 -16.15 -0.20 25.44
CA THR A 303 -14.84 -0.88 25.45
C THR A 303 -13.86 -0.05 24.64
N ALA A 304 -12.76 0.40 25.24
CA ALA A 304 -11.71 1.17 24.56
C ALA A 304 -10.47 0.31 24.31
N LEU A 305 -10.01 0.27 23.05
CA LEU A 305 -8.74 -0.33 22.64
C LEU A 305 -7.86 0.77 22.03
N GLN A 306 -6.66 1.00 22.56
CA GLN A 306 -5.82 2.14 22.17
C GLN A 306 -4.33 1.77 22.04
N GLY A 307 -3.59 2.55 21.26
CA GLY A 307 -2.13 2.48 21.20
C GLY A 307 -1.48 3.17 22.40
N ALA A 308 -0.58 2.47 23.08
CA ALA A 308 0.14 3.01 24.22
C ALA A 308 1.08 4.16 23.79
N CYS A 309 1.44 5.00 24.78
CA CYS A 309 2.44 6.06 24.64
C CYS A 309 2.22 7.10 23.51
N ASN A 310 1.01 7.26 22.94
CA ASN A 310 0.77 8.07 21.73
C ASN A 310 1.52 7.55 20.48
N SER A 311 1.66 6.22 20.40
CA SER A 311 2.04 5.48 19.20
C SER A 311 0.83 4.75 18.62
N MET A 312 0.90 4.49 17.33
CA MET A 312 0.01 3.55 16.67
C MET A 312 0.31 2.11 17.13
N TRP A 313 -0.71 1.26 17.21
CA TRP A 313 -0.58 -0.19 17.44
C TRP A 313 -1.11 -1.00 16.23
N GLN A 314 -0.85 -2.31 16.19
CA GLN A 314 -1.16 -3.15 15.02
C GLN A 314 -2.66 -3.41 14.79
N GLY A 315 -3.49 -3.21 15.82
CA GLY A 315 -4.94 -3.31 15.75
C GLY A 315 -5.54 -4.72 15.91
N VAL A 316 -6.79 -4.88 15.48
CA VAL A 316 -7.54 -6.14 15.58
C VAL A 316 -7.49 -6.92 14.26
N GLN A 317 -6.81 -8.07 14.26
CA GLN A 317 -6.64 -8.93 13.09
C GLN A 317 -7.49 -10.21 13.21
N VAL A 318 -8.26 -10.53 12.17
CA VAL A 318 -9.19 -11.68 12.18
C VAL A 318 -8.85 -12.66 11.06
N GLU A 319 -8.50 -13.90 11.42
CA GLU A 319 -8.15 -14.92 10.42
C GLU A 319 -9.39 -15.41 9.65
N GLY A 320 -9.30 -15.43 8.32
CA GLY A 320 -10.26 -16.11 7.47
C GLY A 320 -9.74 -17.42 6.88
N PRO A 321 -10.53 -18.07 6.01
CA PRO A 321 -10.19 -19.37 5.41
C PRO A 321 -9.11 -19.28 4.32
N GLY A 322 -8.65 -18.07 3.97
CA GLY A 322 -7.83 -17.76 2.80
C GLY A 322 -8.71 -17.21 1.66
N GLN A 323 -8.10 -16.48 0.72
CA GLN A 323 -8.80 -15.73 -0.35
C GLN A 323 -9.87 -16.53 -1.11
N ASN A 324 -9.57 -17.78 -1.44
CA ASN A 324 -10.45 -18.71 -2.17
C ASN A 324 -11.09 -19.77 -1.28
N GLY A 325 -10.92 -19.68 0.04
CA GLY A 325 -11.41 -20.65 1.02
C GLY A 325 -12.84 -20.34 1.46
N ALA A 326 -13.59 -21.39 1.81
CA ALA A 326 -14.97 -21.23 2.25
C ALA A 326 -15.10 -20.86 3.73
N ARG A 327 -15.99 -19.92 4.05
CA ARG A 327 -16.49 -19.68 5.40
C ARG A 327 -17.45 -20.81 5.78
N VAL A 328 -16.99 -21.70 6.66
CA VAL A 328 -17.75 -22.86 7.12
C VAL A 328 -18.18 -22.67 8.57
N PHE A 329 -19.48 -22.72 8.81
CA PHE A 329 -20.08 -22.80 10.13
C PHE A 329 -20.92 -24.08 10.18
N SER A 330 -20.61 -24.98 11.12
CA SER A 330 -21.30 -26.27 11.20
C SER A 330 -22.62 -26.16 11.98
N PRO A 331 -23.66 -26.93 11.65
CA PRO A 331 -24.86 -26.98 12.48
C PRO A 331 -24.53 -27.46 13.90
N GLY A 332 -25.05 -26.77 14.92
CA GLY A 332 -24.95 -27.20 16.33
C GLY A 332 -23.66 -26.84 17.07
N VAL A 333 -22.72 -26.10 16.45
CA VAL A 333 -21.57 -25.49 17.16
C VAL A 333 -21.80 -24.00 17.42
N THR A 334 -21.16 -23.45 18.44
CA THR A 334 -21.23 -22.02 18.80
C THR A 334 -20.13 -21.18 18.18
N THR A 335 -19.11 -21.80 17.58
CA THR A 335 -18.00 -21.14 16.89
C THR A 335 -17.86 -21.62 15.44
N PRO A 336 -17.37 -20.75 14.52
CA PRO A 336 -17.07 -21.14 13.14
C PRO A 336 -15.99 -22.24 13.05
N ALA A 337 -15.84 -22.87 11.88
CA ALA A 337 -14.83 -23.90 11.65
C ALA A 337 -13.57 -23.38 10.94
N THR A 338 -13.70 -22.48 9.97
CA THR A 338 -12.60 -22.09 9.05
C THR A 338 -12.18 -20.62 9.12
N TYR A 339 -12.85 -19.81 9.93
CA TYR A 339 -12.65 -18.36 10.03
C TYR A 339 -12.89 -17.88 11.46
N GLY A 340 -12.39 -16.71 11.84
CA GLY A 340 -12.69 -16.02 13.08
C GLY A 340 -13.76 -14.94 12.87
N ILE A 341 -14.42 -14.52 13.96
CA ILE A 341 -15.42 -13.45 13.94
C ILE A 341 -15.03 -12.35 14.93
N LEU A 342 -15.02 -11.09 14.47
CA LEU A 342 -15.11 -9.90 15.32
C LEU A 342 -16.53 -9.36 15.27
N ASN A 343 -17.18 -9.29 16.43
CA ASN A 343 -18.41 -8.55 16.66
C ASN A 343 -18.06 -7.28 17.46
N SER A 344 -18.37 -6.10 16.95
CA SER A 344 -18.13 -4.82 17.64
C SER A 344 -19.43 -4.02 17.79
N ARG A 345 -19.74 -3.59 19.03
CA ARG A 345 -20.91 -2.78 19.41
C ARG A 345 -20.56 -1.88 20.60
N ASN A 346 -20.73 -0.56 20.49
CA ASN A 346 -20.32 0.43 21.50
C ASN A 346 -18.85 0.24 21.95
N ALA A 347 -17.94 0.12 20.98
CA ALA A 347 -16.51 0.01 21.22
C ALA A 347 -15.76 1.14 20.52
N ASN A 348 -14.70 1.63 21.15
CA ASN A 348 -13.84 2.67 20.62
C ASN A 348 -12.47 2.07 20.32
N ILE A 349 -12.05 2.14 19.07
CA ILE A 349 -10.73 1.67 18.63
C ILE A 349 -9.92 2.90 18.20
N HIS A 350 -8.84 3.15 18.91
CA HIS A 350 -8.01 4.33 18.80
C HIS A 350 -6.62 3.98 18.26
N ASP A 351 -6.04 4.89 17.49
CA ASP A 351 -4.62 4.93 17.17
C ASP A 351 -4.10 3.60 16.60
N ALA A 352 -4.87 2.93 15.75
CA ALA A 352 -4.49 1.62 15.18
C ALA A 352 -4.04 1.76 13.72
N ILE A 353 -3.03 1.00 13.28
CA ILE A 353 -2.68 0.93 11.86
C ILE A 353 -3.86 0.35 11.06
N PHE A 354 -4.51 -0.70 11.59
CA PHE A 354 -5.80 -1.21 11.13
C PHE A 354 -6.75 -1.32 12.33
N GLY A 355 -7.80 -0.49 12.42
CA GLY A 355 -8.77 -0.58 13.52
C GLY A 355 -9.37 -1.97 13.64
N ALA A 356 -9.87 -2.51 12.52
CA ALA A 356 -10.15 -3.92 12.34
C ALA A 356 -9.81 -4.38 10.92
N ILE A 357 -9.22 -5.58 10.78
CA ILE A 357 -8.91 -6.17 9.48
C ILE A 357 -9.31 -7.64 9.37
N SER A 358 -9.92 -8.00 8.23
CA SER A 358 -10.42 -9.37 7.94
C SER A 358 -9.32 -10.36 7.53
N THR A 359 -8.09 -10.13 7.97
CA THR A 359 -6.90 -10.89 7.60
C THR A 359 -5.87 -10.83 8.73
N ASN A 360 -5.12 -11.92 8.96
CA ASN A 360 -3.89 -11.89 9.77
C ASN A 360 -2.72 -11.47 8.86
N LEU A 361 -2.01 -10.41 9.26
CA LEU A 361 -0.92 -9.80 8.50
C LEU A 361 0.44 -10.01 9.20
N PRO A 362 1.55 -9.90 8.46
CA PRO A 362 2.84 -9.54 9.04
C PRO A 362 2.71 -8.25 9.85
N LEU A 363 3.42 -8.15 10.97
CA LEU A 363 3.42 -6.94 11.78
C LEU A 363 4.34 -5.88 11.17
N MET A 364 4.01 -4.62 11.40
CA MET A 364 4.71 -3.46 10.86
C MET A 364 5.48 -2.76 11.98
N ASP A 365 6.80 -2.74 11.88
CA ASP A 365 7.67 -2.00 12.80
C ASP A 365 7.44 -0.49 12.62
N VAL A 366 6.98 0.19 13.67
CA VAL A 366 6.62 1.61 13.63
C VAL A 366 7.82 2.53 13.39
N ASN A 367 9.03 2.14 13.77
CA ASN A 367 10.25 2.94 13.55
C ASN A 367 10.68 2.84 12.08
N THR A 368 10.56 1.65 11.49
CA THR A 368 10.78 1.39 10.06
C THR A 368 9.78 2.16 9.21
N LEU A 369 8.49 2.15 9.60
CA LEU A 369 7.47 2.99 8.99
C LEU A 369 7.82 4.48 9.09
N SER A 370 8.31 4.96 10.25
CA SER A 370 8.75 6.35 10.42
C SER A 370 9.87 6.74 9.46
N ALA A 371 10.90 5.91 9.33
CA ALA A 371 11.99 6.12 8.37
C ALA A 371 11.48 6.13 6.91
N GLN A 372 10.55 5.24 6.56
CA GLN A 372 9.91 5.22 5.23
C GLN A 372 9.09 6.48 4.97
N ILE A 373 8.29 6.94 5.94
CA ILE A 373 7.49 8.17 5.85
C ILE A 373 8.38 9.40 5.63
N LEU A 374 9.50 9.51 6.35
CA LEU A 374 10.47 10.60 6.19
C LEU A 374 11.20 10.57 4.83
N SER A 375 11.26 9.42 4.17
CA SER A 375 11.82 9.28 2.82
C SER A 375 10.85 9.59 1.68
N LEU A 376 9.55 9.77 1.98
CA LEU A 376 8.55 10.13 0.96
C LEU A 376 8.80 11.56 0.46
N PRO A 377 8.90 11.79 -0.87
CA PRO A 377 9.15 13.11 -1.43
C PRO A 377 7.92 14.01 -1.26
N THR A 378 7.98 14.91 -0.28
CA THR A 378 6.92 15.84 0.14
C THR A 378 5.66 15.18 0.72
N ASN A 379 4.93 15.95 1.53
CA ASN A 379 3.87 15.45 2.42
C ASN A 379 2.77 14.71 1.62
N PRO A 380 2.53 13.40 1.87
CA PRO A 380 1.89 12.53 0.87
C PRO A 380 0.45 12.88 0.48
N ILE A 381 -0.26 13.76 1.21
CA ILE A 381 -1.65 14.12 0.92
C ILE A 381 -1.92 15.61 1.19
N VAL A 382 -1.10 16.49 0.60
CA VAL A 382 -1.48 17.90 0.38
C VAL A 382 -1.18 18.27 -1.08
N PRO A 383 -2.19 18.46 -1.95
CA PRO A 383 -1.98 18.98 -3.30
C PRO A 383 -1.64 20.48 -3.23
N SER A 384 -0.39 20.79 -2.87
CA SER A 384 0.18 22.13 -2.89
C SER A 384 1.51 22.11 -3.63
N GLY A 385 1.44 21.96 -4.95
CA GLY A 385 2.61 21.88 -5.82
C GLY A 385 2.43 20.88 -6.96
N TRP A 386 3.25 21.02 -8.00
CA TRP A 386 3.17 20.31 -9.28
C TRP A 386 3.63 18.84 -9.23
N GLY A 387 3.48 18.16 -8.09
CA GLY A 387 3.97 16.80 -7.85
C GLY A 387 2.88 15.90 -7.27
N TYR A 388 2.68 14.74 -7.91
CA TYR A 388 1.79 13.69 -7.41
C TYR A 388 2.50 12.83 -6.34
N THR A 389 1.78 12.50 -5.27
CA THR A 389 2.23 11.60 -4.19
C THR A 389 1.27 10.40 -4.05
N PRO A 390 1.75 9.14 -4.04
CA PRO A 390 0.89 7.98 -3.84
C PRO A 390 0.30 7.90 -2.44
N SER A 391 -0.81 7.16 -2.33
CA SER A 391 -1.41 6.92 -1.01
C SER A 391 -0.43 6.24 -0.05
N MET A 392 -0.60 6.49 1.25
CA MET A 392 0.23 5.85 2.28
C MET A 392 0.07 4.33 2.26
N VAL A 393 -1.14 3.82 2.00
CA VAL A 393 -1.40 2.39 1.89
C VAL A 393 -0.63 1.78 0.71
N THR A 394 -0.63 2.44 -0.45
CA THR A 394 0.19 2.01 -1.59
C THR A 394 1.69 2.05 -1.28
N SER A 395 2.16 3.15 -0.69
CA SER A 395 3.59 3.41 -0.47
C SER A 395 4.21 2.55 0.64
N LEU A 396 3.44 2.23 1.68
CA LEU A 396 3.95 1.60 2.91
C LEU A 396 3.41 0.17 3.14
N LEU A 397 2.17 -0.12 2.74
CA LEU A 397 1.45 -1.34 3.16
C LEU A 397 1.16 -2.32 2.03
N TYR A 398 1.13 -1.87 0.78
CA TYR A 398 0.67 -2.71 -0.33
C TYR A 398 1.63 -3.87 -0.58
N ASN A 399 2.91 -3.54 -0.81
CA ASN A 399 3.97 -4.48 -1.11
C ASN A 399 4.61 -5.00 0.19
N GLY A 400 4.48 -6.30 0.46
CA GLY A 400 5.10 -6.96 1.61
C GLY A 400 4.18 -7.16 2.83
N VAL A 401 3.12 -6.35 2.99
CA VAL A 401 2.11 -6.55 4.06
C VAL A 401 0.79 -7.05 3.49
N LEU A 402 0.03 -6.19 2.80
CA LEU A 402 -1.31 -6.52 2.29
C LEU A 402 -1.28 -7.59 1.19
N THR A 403 -0.24 -7.64 0.36
CA THR A 403 -0.04 -8.66 -0.69
C THR A 403 0.86 -9.82 -0.25
N SER A 404 1.13 -9.98 1.05
CA SER A 404 1.96 -11.07 1.54
C SER A 404 1.30 -12.44 1.36
N ALA A 405 2.11 -13.50 1.26
CA ALA A 405 1.60 -14.88 1.23
C ALA A 405 0.76 -15.22 2.49
N GLN A 406 1.12 -14.65 3.65
CA GLN A 406 0.35 -14.75 4.89
C GLN A 406 -1.02 -14.08 4.74
N ALA A 407 -1.09 -12.88 4.16
CA ALA A 407 -2.35 -12.19 3.92
C ALA A 407 -3.29 -13.04 3.07
N PHE A 408 -2.87 -13.49 1.88
CA PHE A 408 -3.70 -14.34 1.01
C PHE A 408 -4.12 -15.66 1.68
N ALA A 409 -3.21 -16.30 2.43
CA ALA A 409 -3.48 -17.56 3.12
C ALA A 409 -4.40 -17.43 4.33
N LYS A 410 -4.52 -16.25 4.95
CA LYS A 410 -5.31 -15.97 6.16
C LYS A 410 -6.44 -14.94 5.97
N ALA A 411 -6.74 -14.54 4.73
CA ALA A 411 -7.80 -13.58 4.44
C ALA A 411 -9.22 -14.17 4.51
N GLY A 412 -10.22 -13.27 4.57
CA GLY A 412 -11.64 -13.61 4.62
C GLY A 412 -12.24 -13.76 6.03
N GLY A 413 -11.59 -13.22 7.07
CA GLY A 413 -12.14 -13.16 8.43
C GLY A 413 -13.47 -12.40 8.45
N MET A 414 -14.36 -12.67 9.41
CA MET A 414 -15.68 -12.03 9.44
C MET A 414 -15.69 -10.83 10.38
N LEU A 415 -15.99 -9.66 9.84
CA LEU A 415 -16.15 -8.41 10.59
C LEU A 415 -17.64 -8.04 10.63
N LYS A 416 -18.19 -7.94 11.85
CA LYS A 416 -19.55 -7.46 12.12
C LYS A 416 -19.44 -6.22 12.99
N ILE A 417 -19.32 -5.07 12.34
CA ILE A 417 -19.19 -3.77 12.99
C ILE A 417 -20.57 -3.12 12.99
N ASP A 418 -21.06 -2.74 14.16
CA ASP A 418 -22.45 -2.39 14.38
C ASP A 418 -22.58 -1.41 15.57
N TYR A 419 -23.78 -0.83 15.76
CA TYR A 419 -24.21 -0.02 16.91
C TYR A 419 -23.10 0.85 17.55
N ASP A 420 -22.87 2.05 17.02
CA ASP A 420 -22.01 3.08 17.62
C ASP A 420 -20.58 2.60 17.96
N THR A 421 -19.97 1.83 17.05
CA THR A 421 -18.53 1.56 17.09
C THR A 421 -17.75 2.75 16.53
N TYR A 422 -16.76 3.26 17.25
CA TYR A 422 -15.92 4.39 16.85
C TYR A 422 -14.51 3.92 16.45
N PHE A 423 -14.03 4.39 15.31
CA PHE A 423 -12.64 4.30 14.86
C PHE A 423 -12.05 5.71 14.86
N ILE A 424 -11.07 5.95 15.73
CA ILE A 424 -10.53 7.28 15.99
C ILE A 424 -9.03 7.26 15.68
N ASN A 425 -8.59 8.12 14.75
CA ASN A 425 -7.19 8.22 14.34
C ASN A 425 -6.53 6.88 13.96
N CYS A 426 -7.31 5.94 13.43
CA CYS A 426 -6.74 4.74 12.80
C CYS A 426 -6.20 5.12 11.40
N LEU A 427 -5.09 4.55 10.94
CA LEU A 427 -4.63 4.78 9.56
C LEU A 427 -5.67 4.21 8.58
N GLU A 428 -6.15 3.00 8.85
CA GLU A 428 -7.26 2.34 8.19
C GLU A 428 -8.30 1.98 9.26
N GLY A 429 -9.54 2.44 9.14
CA GLY A 429 -10.58 2.13 10.13
C GLY A 429 -10.98 0.66 10.10
N VAL A 430 -11.62 0.24 9.00
CA VAL A 430 -11.95 -1.16 8.70
C VAL A 430 -11.34 -1.53 7.35
N ASN A 431 -10.46 -2.53 7.33
CA ASN A 431 -9.85 -3.02 6.08
C ASN A 431 -10.33 -4.46 5.79
N MET A 432 -10.80 -4.70 4.57
CA MET A 432 -11.37 -5.98 4.15
C MET A 432 -10.69 -6.50 2.87
N PRO A 433 -9.47 -7.07 2.98
CA PRO A 433 -8.75 -7.58 1.83
C PRO A 433 -9.01 -9.07 1.59
N TRP A 434 -8.95 -9.43 0.30
CA TRP A 434 -8.95 -10.76 -0.30
C TRP A 434 -10.04 -11.71 0.21
N TYR A 435 -11.28 -11.50 -0.22
CA TYR A 435 -12.36 -12.47 0.02
C TYR A 435 -13.19 -12.70 -1.24
N LYS A 436 -13.44 -13.97 -1.55
CA LYS A 436 -14.37 -14.42 -2.59
C LYS A 436 -15.40 -15.34 -1.97
N THR A 437 -16.70 -15.09 -2.19
CA THR A 437 -17.72 -15.87 -1.50
C THR A 437 -17.67 -17.35 -1.83
N SER A 438 -17.45 -18.13 -0.78
CA SER A 438 -17.95 -19.48 -0.65
C SER A 438 -18.31 -19.67 0.82
N CYS A 439 -19.57 -19.98 1.10
CA CYS A 439 -20.11 -19.99 2.46
C CYS A 439 -21.24 -21.02 2.55
N ASN A 440 -21.27 -21.81 3.62
CA ASN A 440 -22.27 -22.88 3.79
C ASN A 440 -23.48 -22.46 4.65
N ILE A 441 -23.57 -21.19 5.04
CA ILE A 441 -24.63 -20.65 5.89
C ILE A 441 -25.74 -20.12 4.98
N SER A 442 -26.92 -20.73 5.05
CA SER A 442 -28.13 -20.13 4.47
C SER A 442 -28.76 -19.15 5.47
N PRO A 443 -29.26 -17.99 5.03
CA PRO A 443 -30.17 -17.17 5.82
C PRO A 443 -31.34 -18.02 6.37
N PRO A 444 -31.87 -17.73 7.58
CA PRO A 444 -31.90 -16.40 8.20
C PRO A 444 -31.00 -16.20 9.43
N SER A 445 -30.20 -17.18 9.87
CA SER A 445 -29.55 -17.10 11.19
C SER A 445 -28.30 -16.21 11.28
N GLU A 446 -27.48 -16.14 10.23
CA GLU A 446 -26.31 -15.23 10.15
C GLU A 446 -26.01 -14.88 8.68
N PRO A 447 -25.58 -13.66 8.33
CA PRO A 447 -25.13 -13.33 6.98
C PRO A 447 -23.76 -13.96 6.68
N CYS A 448 -23.58 -14.43 5.44
CA CYS A 448 -22.29 -14.94 4.97
C CYS A 448 -21.21 -13.87 4.79
N GLU A 449 -21.62 -12.61 4.72
CA GLU A 449 -20.75 -11.46 4.43
C GLU A 449 -20.45 -10.63 5.68
N CYS A 450 -19.38 -9.83 5.59
CA CYS A 450 -19.13 -8.78 6.58
C CYS A 450 -20.23 -7.71 6.50
N PHE A 451 -20.34 -6.88 7.53
CA PHE A 451 -21.09 -5.62 7.45
C PHE A 451 -20.46 -4.56 8.35
N VAL A 452 -20.62 -3.30 7.93
CA VAL A 452 -20.19 -2.13 8.70
C VAL A 452 -21.38 -1.19 8.78
N ARG A 453 -21.96 -1.10 9.98
CA ARG A 453 -23.22 -0.41 10.24
C ARG A 453 -23.10 0.54 11.40
N SER A 454 -23.70 1.73 11.27
CA SER A 454 -23.82 2.71 12.35
C SER A 454 -22.47 2.99 13.05
N ALA A 455 -21.36 2.93 12.31
CA ALA A 455 -20.02 3.14 12.81
C ALA A 455 -19.55 4.56 12.50
N THR A 456 -18.69 5.11 13.35
CA THR A 456 -18.16 6.48 13.20
C THR A 456 -16.64 6.45 13.02
N PHE A 457 -16.16 7.08 11.95
CA PHE A 457 -14.75 7.18 11.57
C PHE A 457 -14.30 8.63 11.72
N ASN A 458 -13.54 8.92 12.76
CA ASN A 458 -13.13 10.28 13.13
C ASN A 458 -11.62 10.47 12.99
N THR A 459 -11.22 11.56 12.33
CA THR A 459 -9.81 11.91 12.12
C THR A 459 -9.51 13.31 12.64
N SER A 460 -8.57 13.42 13.59
CA SER A 460 -7.88 14.69 13.89
C SER A 460 -6.46 14.67 13.33
N GLN A 461 -5.63 13.75 13.83
CA GLN A 461 -4.24 13.52 13.43
C GLN A 461 -3.85 12.10 13.84
N LEU A 462 -3.14 11.37 12.97
CA LEU A 462 -2.60 10.04 13.32
C LEU A 462 -1.45 10.13 14.34
N ALA A 463 -1.35 9.13 15.22
CA ALA A 463 -0.27 9.01 16.20
C ALA A 463 1.08 8.60 15.55
N TYR A 464 2.14 8.43 16.36
CA TYR A 464 3.45 8.00 15.84
C TYR A 464 3.34 6.63 15.15
N PRO A 465 3.87 6.42 13.93
CA PRO A 465 4.92 7.21 13.27
C PRO A 465 4.43 8.35 12.38
N PHE A 466 3.13 8.48 12.15
CA PHE A 466 2.55 9.40 11.15
C PHE A 466 2.55 10.88 11.58
N ASN A 467 2.91 11.18 12.83
CA ASN A 467 3.14 12.54 13.33
C ASN A 467 4.63 12.94 13.40
N ALA A 468 5.56 12.07 12.99
CA ALA A 468 6.99 12.34 13.08
C ALA A 468 7.47 13.26 11.93
N GLY A 469 7.89 14.48 12.25
CA GLY A 469 8.65 15.37 11.35
C GLY A 469 7.92 15.94 10.13
N LEU A 470 6.64 15.62 9.91
CA LEU A 470 5.87 16.09 8.75
C LEU A 470 5.29 17.51 8.96
N THR A 471 5.27 18.29 7.87
CA THR A 471 4.87 19.72 7.88
C THR A 471 3.36 19.98 7.96
N ALA A 472 2.53 18.95 7.78
CA ALA A 472 1.09 19.02 8.02
C ALA A 472 0.58 17.68 8.61
N PRO A 473 -0.50 17.69 9.41
CA PRO A 473 -1.00 16.49 10.08
C PRO A 473 -1.45 15.41 9.10
N VAL A 474 -0.94 14.20 9.28
CA VAL A 474 -1.42 13.03 8.54
C VAL A 474 -2.78 12.61 9.07
N LYS A 475 -3.67 12.27 8.13
CA LYS A 475 -5.05 11.83 8.34
C LYS A 475 -5.19 10.33 8.09
N THR A 476 -6.23 9.73 8.65
CA THR A 476 -6.75 8.40 8.26
C THR A 476 -6.83 8.29 6.75
N GLU A 477 -6.22 7.26 6.17
CA GLU A 477 -6.23 7.01 4.74
C GLU A 477 -7.64 6.62 4.29
N ALA A 478 -8.21 5.54 4.82
CA ALA A 478 -9.62 5.23 4.62
C ALA A 478 -10.37 4.90 5.92
N GLY A 479 -11.62 5.35 6.01
CA GLY A 479 -12.56 4.84 7.00
C GLY A 479 -12.84 3.35 6.76
N ILE A 480 -13.20 2.99 5.53
CA ILE A 480 -13.32 1.59 5.09
C ILE A 480 -12.50 1.37 3.81
N HIS A 481 -11.59 0.39 3.81
CA HIS A 481 -10.84 -0.04 2.62
C HIS A 481 -11.23 -1.47 2.20
N LEU A 482 -11.58 -1.66 0.94
CA LEU A 482 -11.93 -2.95 0.34
C LEU A 482 -10.95 -3.30 -0.80
N LEU A 483 -10.34 -4.49 -0.73
CA LEU A 483 -9.39 -4.97 -1.74
C LEU A 483 -9.80 -6.36 -2.23
N ASN A 484 -10.29 -6.43 -3.47
CA ASN A 484 -10.80 -7.64 -4.10
C ASN A 484 -11.77 -8.42 -3.19
N TYR A 485 -12.86 -7.72 -2.82
CA TYR A 485 -13.91 -8.24 -1.95
C TYR A 485 -15.13 -8.56 -2.83
N LEU A 486 -15.40 -9.85 -3.00
CA LEU A 486 -16.25 -10.40 -4.05
C LEU A 486 -17.44 -11.18 -3.44
N PRO A 487 -18.42 -10.48 -2.83
CA PRO A 487 -19.61 -11.09 -2.23
C PRO A 487 -20.55 -11.68 -3.31
N ASN A 488 -21.32 -12.71 -2.97
CA ASN A 488 -22.31 -13.30 -3.88
C ASN A 488 -23.55 -12.39 -4.03
N SER A 489 -24.21 -12.40 -5.20
CA SER A 489 -25.35 -11.53 -5.49
C SER A 489 -26.53 -11.68 -4.53
N SER A 490 -26.75 -12.87 -3.99
CA SER A 490 -27.80 -13.16 -2.99
C SER A 490 -27.51 -12.63 -1.58
N ASN A 491 -26.25 -12.27 -1.27
CA ASN A 491 -25.83 -11.74 0.04
C ASN A 491 -24.92 -10.54 -0.21
N ARG A 492 -25.51 -9.34 -0.31
CA ARG A 492 -24.76 -8.11 -0.62
C ARG A 492 -24.00 -7.60 0.61
N LEU A 493 -22.78 -7.08 0.43
CA LEU A 493 -22.04 -6.39 1.48
C LEU A 493 -22.76 -5.09 1.85
N ALA A 494 -23.09 -4.93 3.12
CA ALA A 494 -23.81 -3.76 3.61
C ALA A 494 -22.86 -2.78 4.34
N LEU A 495 -22.75 -1.58 3.78
CA LEU A 495 -22.03 -0.43 4.33
C LEU A 495 -23.05 0.68 4.57
N ASP A 496 -23.74 0.64 5.71
CA ASP A 496 -24.92 1.47 5.95
C ASP A 496 -24.91 2.31 7.23
N ASN A 497 -25.50 3.50 7.17
CA ASN A 497 -25.67 4.42 8.31
C ASN A 497 -24.36 4.87 9.00
N ASN A 498 -23.21 4.76 8.34
CA ASN A 498 -21.91 5.14 8.92
C ASN A 498 -21.63 6.64 8.79
N GLN A 499 -20.77 7.17 9.66
CA GLN A 499 -20.33 8.57 9.64
C GLN A 499 -18.81 8.65 9.41
N PHE A 500 -18.38 9.47 8.46
CA PHE A 500 -16.98 9.67 8.09
C PHE A 500 -16.62 11.15 8.25
N ASN A 501 -15.77 11.47 9.21
CA ASN A 501 -15.41 12.85 9.56
C ASN A 501 -13.91 13.07 9.39
N ASN A 502 -13.55 13.84 8.35
CA ASN A 502 -12.19 14.25 8.01
C ASN A 502 -11.13 13.17 7.60
N PRO A 503 -11.46 11.93 7.15
CA PRO A 503 -10.46 11.05 6.55
C PRO A 503 -10.09 11.51 5.12
N ASN A 504 -9.03 10.96 4.54
CA ASN A 504 -8.74 11.18 3.12
C ASN A 504 -9.80 10.50 2.25
N TYR A 505 -10.10 9.23 2.50
CA TYR A 505 -11.18 8.50 1.87
C TYR A 505 -12.21 8.09 2.92
N GLY A 506 -13.50 8.37 2.70
CA GLY A 506 -14.55 7.77 3.54
C GLY A 506 -14.59 6.26 3.32
N ILE A 507 -14.85 5.86 2.07
CA ILE A 507 -14.75 4.48 1.59
C ILE A 507 -13.82 4.43 0.37
N ARG A 508 -12.83 3.54 0.39
CA ARG A 508 -11.88 3.28 -0.69
C ARG A 508 -12.00 1.81 -1.12
N ALA A 509 -12.24 1.56 -2.40
CA ALA A 509 -12.44 0.20 -2.90
C ALA A 509 -11.70 -0.08 -4.21
N ALA A 510 -11.16 -1.30 -4.34
CA ALA A 510 -10.67 -1.85 -5.59
C ALA A 510 -11.15 -3.29 -5.77
N GLY A 511 -11.72 -3.64 -6.93
CA GLY A 511 -12.21 -5.00 -7.20
C GLY A 511 -13.40 -5.38 -6.30
N LEU A 512 -14.48 -4.61 -6.36
CA LEU A 512 -15.62 -4.74 -5.46
C LEU A 512 -16.80 -5.39 -6.18
N GLN A 513 -17.55 -6.25 -5.48
CA GLN A 513 -18.83 -6.75 -6.00
C GLN A 513 -19.97 -6.59 -5.02
N ASN A 514 -21.20 -6.69 -5.54
CA ASN A 514 -22.45 -6.87 -4.80
C ASN A 514 -22.47 -6.11 -3.47
N THR A 515 -22.22 -4.80 -3.52
CA THR A 515 -22.07 -3.94 -2.33
C THR A 515 -23.06 -2.79 -2.35
N ASP A 516 -23.61 -2.52 -1.17
CA ASP A 516 -24.61 -1.49 -0.91
C ASP A 516 -24.03 -0.44 0.04
N VAL A 517 -23.85 0.77 -0.47
CA VAL A 517 -23.38 1.95 0.26
C VAL A 517 -24.59 2.85 0.50
N GLN A 518 -25.19 2.77 1.69
CA GLN A 518 -26.52 3.35 1.93
C GLN A 518 -26.61 4.25 3.17
N ASN A 519 -27.27 5.39 3.07
CA ASN A 519 -27.58 6.29 4.20
C ASN A 519 -26.35 6.76 5.01
N ASN A 520 -25.13 6.73 4.44
CA ASN A 520 -23.92 7.17 5.13
C ASN A 520 -23.77 8.70 5.07
N LEU A 521 -23.09 9.27 6.06
CA LEU A 521 -22.72 10.68 6.14
C LEU A 521 -21.21 10.85 5.95
N PHE A 522 -20.80 11.54 4.90
CA PHE A 522 -19.42 11.90 4.61
C PHE A 522 -19.22 13.40 4.83
N THR A 523 -18.30 13.78 5.71
CA THR A 523 -18.05 15.17 6.10
C THR A 523 -16.55 15.48 6.04
N ASN A 524 -16.17 16.56 5.34
CA ASN A 524 -14.78 17.03 5.23
C ASN A 524 -13.78 15.99 4.67
N CYS A 525 -14.26 15.00 3.90
CA CYS A 525 -13.39 13.98 3.30
C CYS A 525 -12.62 14.55 2.09
N THR A 526 -11.42 14.07 1.80
CA THR A 526 -10.78 14.39 0.50
C THR A 526 -11.60 13.75 -0.63
N VAL A 527 -11.96 12.47 -0.47
CA VAL A 527 -12.92 11.76 -1.32
C VAL A 527 -13.94 11.04 -0.44
N GLY A 528 -15.24 11.21 -0.69
CA GLY A 528 -16.28 10.51 0.06
C GLY A 528 -16.27 9.00 -0.22
N LEU A 529 -16.60 8.63 -1.45
CA LEU A 529 -16.53 7.26 -1.96
C LEU A 529 -15.62 7.17 -3.19
N SER A 530 -14.62 6.28 -3.15
CA SER A 530 -13.74 5.97 -4.29
C SER A 530 -13.82 4.50 -4.66
N VAL A 531 -14.29 4.18 -5.88
CA VAL A 531 -14.37 2.80 -6.39
C VAL A 531 -13.56 2.67 -7.69
N LEU A 532 -12.71 1.64 -7.75
CA LEU A 532 -12.02 1.21 -8.97
C LEU A 532 -12.35 -0.27 -9.21
N ASN A 533 -12.75 -0.67 -10.41
CA ASN A 533 -13.24 -2.05 -10.62
C ASN A 533 -12.77 -2.71 -11.91
N TYR A 534 -13.05 -4.01 -12.02
CA TYR A 534 -12.70 -4.82 -13.17
C TYR A 534 -13.73 -5.95 -13.36
N SER A 535 -13.81 -6.44 -14.59
CA SER A 535 -14.99 -7.12 -15.12
C SER A 535 -14.83 -8.65 -15.17
N TYR A 536 -13.74 -9.19 -14.62
CA TYR A 536 -13.46 -10.62 -14.59
C TYR A 536 -14.51 -11.42 -13.80
N PHE A 537 -15.16 -10.78 -12.81
CA PHE A 537 -16.19 -11.40 -11.98
C PHE A 537 -17.54 -10.67 -12.04
N SER A 538 -17.62 -9.41 -12.50
CA SER A 538 -18.88 -8.62 -12.49
C SER A 538 -19.61 -8.63 -13.82
N GLU A 539 -20.93 -8.82 -13.76
CA GLU A 539 -21.79 -8.90 -14.95
C GLU A 539 -22.23 -7.51 -15.42
N PHE A 540 -21.99 -7.18 -16.69
CA PHE A 540 -22.40 -5.91 -17.31
C PHE A 540 -23.92 -5.69 -17.30
N MET A 541 -24.70 -6.77 -17.32
CA MET A 541 -26.16 -6.74 -17.20
C MET A 541 -26.65 -6.30 -15.80
N THR A 542 -25.76 -6.18 -14.81
CA THR A 542 -26.11 -5.93 -13.40
C THR A 542 -25.58 -4.59 -12.89
N HIS A 543 -26.34 -3.92 -12.02
CA HIS A 543 -25.82 -2.93 -11.09
C HIS A 543 -25.10 -3.66 -9.95
N ASN A 544 -23.78 -3.77 -10.08
CA ASN A 544 -22.91 -4.45 -9.12
C ASN A 544 -22.85 -3.66 -7.79
N ILE A 545 -22.70 -2.33 -7.87
CA ILE A 545 -22.57 -1.43 -6.73
C ILE A 545 -23.76 -0.46 -6.65
N LEU A 546 -24.43 -0.40 -5.50
CA LEU A 546 -25.52 0.55 -5.24
C LEU A 546 -25.04 1.62 -4.26
N VAL A 547 -25.23 2.89 -4.62
CA VAL A 547 -24.90 4.05 -3.78
C VAL A 547 -26.17 4.87 -3.59
N THR A 548 -26.82 4.71 -2.43
CA THR A 548 -28.17 5.26 -2.22
C THR A 548 -28.31 6.10 -0.95
N ASN A 549 -29.03 7.22 -1.06
CA ASN A 549 -29.43 8.07 0.07
C ASN A 549 -28.27 8.59 0.96
N ASN A 550 -27.03 8.60 0.47
CA ASN A 550 -25.88 9.10 1.23
C ASN A 550 -25.84 10.63 1.21
N GLN A 551 -25.23 11.22 2.24
CA GLN A 551 -24.99 12.65 2.34
C GLN A 551 -23.49 12.92 2.26
N PHE A 552 -23.08 13.81 1.36
CA PHE A 552 -21.69 14.24 1.20
C PHE A 552 -21.60 15.74 1.41
N ASN A 553 -20.90 16.18 2.46
CA ASN A 553 -20.80 17.57 2.86
C ASN A 553 -19.33 18.00 2.93
N ASN A 554 -18.98 19.09 2.23
CA ASN A 554 -17.62 19.64 2.16
C ASN A 554 -16.53 18.61 1.78
N CYS A 555 -16.87 17.65 0.90
CA CYS A 555 -15.90 16.67 0.37
C CYS A 555 -15.30 17.21 -0.94
N GLN A 556 -13.97 17.15 -1.14
CA GLN A 556 -13.35 17.72 -2.36
C GLN A 556 -13.86 17.01 -3.63
N VAL A 557 -13.97 15.68 -3.55
CA VAL A 557 -14.75 14.85 -4.47
C VAL A 557 -15.77 14.06 -3.65
N SER A 558 -17.07 14.11 -3.97
CA SER A 558 -18.06 13.37 -3.18
C SER A 558 -18.08 11.89 -3.56
N LEU A 559 -18.14 11.60 -4.85
CA LEU A 559 -18.04 10.24 -5.40
C LEU A 559 -17.08 10.23 -6.58
N GLN A 560 -16.18 9.26 -6.62
CA GLN A 560 -15.38 8.96 -7.80
C GLN A 560 -15.47 7.46 -8.09
N ALA A 561 -15.80 7.09 -9.33
CA ALA A 561 -15.80 5.70 -9.76
C ALA A 561 -15.19 5.51 -11.16
N SER A 562 -14.38 4.46 -11.30
CA SER A 562 -13.81 4.05 -12.58
C SER A 562 -14.05 2.56 -12.84
N ARG A 563 -14.34 2.21 -14.10
CA ARG A 563 -14.66 0.87 -14.59
C ARG A 563 -15.71 0.10 -13.77
N THR A 564 -16.72 0.78 -13.21
CA THR A 564 -17.67 0.16 -12.27
C THR A 564 -19.10 0.12 -12.84
N GLN A 565 -19.85 -0.94 -12.56
CA GLN A 565 -21.29 -1.01 -12.81
C GLN A 565 -22.07 -0.43 -11.61
N LEU A 566 -22.63 0.77 -11.77
CA LEU A 566 -23.12 1.64 -10.68
C LEU A 566 -24.59 2.00 -10.81
N LYS A 567 -25.29 2.06 -9.67
CA LYS A 567 -26.54 2.82 -9.51
C LYS A 567 -26.37 3.83 -8.38
N VAL A 568 -26.42 5.12 -8.70
CA VAL A 568 -26.22 6.24 -7.77
C VAL A 568 -27.53 7.01 -7.68
N THR A 569 -28.31 6.82 -6.60
CA THR A 569 -29.65 7.42 -6.50
C THR A 569 -30.04 7.95 -5.13
N GLY A 570 -30.75 9.10 -5.10
CA GLY A 570 -31.24 9.70 -3.85
C GLY A 570 -30.15 10.35 -2.98
N ASN A 571 -28.92 10.51 -3.49
CA ASN A 571 -27.82 11.08 -2.70
C ASN A 571 -27.88 12.60 -2.66
N PHE A 572 -27.40 13.17 -1.57
CA PHE A 572 -27.36 14.62 -1.32
C PHE A 572 -25.91 15.10 -1.24
N ILE A 573 -25.52 15.98 -2.16
CA ILE A 573 -24.21 16.65 -2.16
C ILE A 573 -24.41 18.10 -1.70
N ASN A 574 -23.70 18.46 -0.63
CA ASN A 574 -23.72 19.75 0.08
C ASN A 574 -25.13 20.26 0.44
N ASN A 575 -26.07 19.37 0.73
CA ASN A 575 -27.42 19.79 1.17
C ASN A 575 -27.44 20.29 2.63
N LEU A 576 -26.41 19.95 3.43
CA LEU A 576 -26.20 20.48 4.79
C LEU A 576 -24.97 21.38 4.90
N TYR A 577 -24.35 21.75 3.77
CA TYR A 577 -23.14 22.56 3.72
C TYR A 577 -23.26 23.70 2.70
N VAL A 578 -23.04 24.93 3.17
CA VAL A 578 -22.85 26.09 2.30
C VAL A 578 -21.39 26.52 2.41
N PRO A 579 -20.67 26.75 1.29
CA PRO A 579 -19.29 27.23 1.33
C PRO A 579 -19.14 28.52 2.15
N PRO A 580 -18.00 28.78 2.81
CA PRO A 580 -17.84 29.93 3.71
C PRO A 580 -18.16 31.31 3.11
N THR A 581 -17.96 31.49 1.80
CA THR A 581 -18.31 32.73 1.08
C THR A 581 -19.73 32.74 0.51
N GLY A 582 -20.43 31.60 0.53
CA GLY A 582 -21.67 31.37 -0.23
C GLY A 582 -21.48 31.29 -1.74
N THR A 583 -20.24 31.25 -2.25
CA THR A 583 -19.93 31.32 -3.70
C THR A 583 -19.13 30.11 -4.19
N LEU A 584 -19.09 29.95 -5.52
CA LEU A 584 -18.31 28.91 -6.21
C LEU A 584 -16.79 28.98 -5.96
N ALA A 585 -16.26 30.14 -5.58
CA ALA A 585 -14.83 30.33 -5.33
C ALA A 585 -14.30 29.39 -4.24
N THR A 586 -15.08 29.18 -3.15
CA THR A 586 -14.75 28.23 -2.08
C THR A 586 -15.62 26.97 -2.08
N ALA A 587 -16.35 26.71 -3.17
CA ALA A 587 -17.12 25.48 -3.33
C ALA A 587 -16.21 24.28 -3.56
N ASN A 588 -16.70 23.08 -3.23
CA ASN A 588 -15.99 21.83 -3.48
C ASN A 588 -15.74 21.69 -5.00
N PRO A 589 -14.58 21.21 -5.43
CA PRO A 589 -14.31 21.04 -6.86
C PRO A 589 -15.34 20.17 -7.59
N ILE A 590 -15.64 18.97 -7.08
CA ILE A 590 -16.41 17.98 -7.84
C ILE A 590 -17.47 17.29 -6.96
N GLY A 591 -18.70 17.21 -7.46
CA GLY A 591 -19.72 16.33 -6.92
C GLY A 591 -19.37 14.87 -7.22
N MET A 592 -19.60 14.43 -8.46
CA MET A 592 -19.32 13.07 -8.90
C MET A 592 -18.36 13.05 -10.09
N PHE A 593 -17.49 12.04 -10.18
CA PHE A 593 -16.71 11.73 -11.37
C PHE A 593 -16.87 10.25 -11.77
N ILE A 594 -17.18 10.01 -13.04
CA ILE A 594 -17.50 8.70 -13.61
C ILE A 594 -16.63 8.45 -14.84
N HIS A 595 -15.79 7.41 -14.79
CA HIS A 595 -14.78 7.12 -15.81
C HIS A 595 -14.88 5.69 -16.34
N GLY A 596 -14.96 5.51 -17.66
CA GLY A 596 -15.03 4.19 -18.29
C GLY A 596 -16.05 3.23 -17.67
N SER A 597 -17.18 3.73 -17.16
CA SER A 597 -18.10 3.00 -16.28
C SER A 597 -19.49 2.81 -16.90
N ASN A 598 -20.25 1.84 -16.40
CA ASN A 598 -21.67 1.68 -16.72
C ASN A 598 -22.48 2.23 -15.54
N ALA A 599 -23.10 3.40 -15.66
CA ALA A 599 -23.62 4.13 -14.52
C ALA A 599 -25.03 4.70 -14.74
N ASN A 600 -25.93 4.47 -13.77
CA ASN A 600 -27.20 5.18 -13.66
C ASN A 600 -27.10 6.16 -12.49
N VAL A 601 -26.97 7.45 -12.76
CA VAL A 601 -26.93 8.54 -11.78
C VAL A 601 -28.26 9.27 -11.83
N THR A 602 -29.17 8.97 -10.89
CA THR A 602 -30.53 9.49 -10.93
C THR A 602 -31.06 10.01 -9.61
N ASN A 603 -31.92 11.05 -9.62
CA ASN A 603 -32.59 11.55 -8.42
C ASN A 603 -31.63 12.01 -7.30
N ASN A 604 -30.44 12.50 -7.66
CA ASN A 604 -29.50 13.09 -6.71
C ASN A 604 -29.68 14.61 -6.66
N ASN A 605 -29.43 15.22 -5.50
CA ASN A 605 -29.48 16.66 -5.30
C ASN A 605 -28.05 17.18 -5.07
N ILE A 606 -27.54 18.02 -5.98
CA ILE A 606 -26.13 18.35 -6.14
C ILE A 606 -25.93 19.86 -6.03
N ASN A 607 -25.61 20.32 -4.81
CA ASN A 607 -25.46 21.75 -4.49
C ASN A 607 -23.99 22.18 -4.40
N TYR A 608 -23.72 23.45 -4.67
CA TYR A 608 -22.45 24.13 -4.31
C TYR A 608 -21.19 23.33 -4.69
N THR A 609 -21.08 22.91 -5.95
CA THR A 609 -19.88 22.26 -6.51
C THR A 609 -19.41 23.00 -7.74
N ARG A 610 -18.10 23.01 -8.02
CA ARG A 610 -17.61 23.62 -9.26
C ARG A 610 -18.03 22.78 -10.48
N VAL A 611 -17.95 21.45 -10.39
CA VAL A 611 -18.60 20.51 -11.34
C VAL A 611 -19.56 19.61 -10.59
N GLY A 612 -20.81 19.50 -11.06
CA GLY A 612 -21.82 18.60 -10.49
C GLY A 612 -21.51 17.13 -10.76
N VAL A 613 -21.51 16.74 -12.04
CA VAL A 613 -21.07 15.42 -12.52
C VAL A 613 -20.05 15.60 -13.65
N ALA A 614 -18.88 14.98 -13.52
CA ALA A 614 -17.86 14.90 -14.55
C ALA A 614 -17.82 13.49 -15.16
N LEU A 615 -17.74 13.39 -16.48
CA LEU A 615 -17.64 12.15 -17.24
C LEU A 615 -16.32 12.13 -18.02
N LEU A 616 -15.59 11.01 -17.99
CA LEU A 616 -14.42 10.80 -18.84
C LEU A 616 -14.46 9.43 -19.54
N SER A 617 -14.17 9.41 -20.84
CA SER A 617 -13.96 8.20 -21.65
C SER A 617 -15.06 7.12 -21.49
N ASN A 618 -16.33 7.53 -21.35
CA ASN A 618 -17.50 6.64 -21.33
C ASN A 618 -18.04 6.44 -22.76
N ASN A 619 -17.21 5.89 -23.64
CA ASN A 619 -17.47 5.83 -25.07
C ASN A 619 -18.40 4.66 -25.48
N THR A 620 -18.39 3.55 -24.74
CA THR A 620 -19.06 2.30 -25.11
C THR A 620 -20.03 1.79 -24.03
N ASP A 621 -19.61 1.67 -22.76
CA ASP A 621 -20.57 1.34 -21.70
C ASP A 621 -21.50 2.53 -21.45
N PRO A 622 -22.82 2.34 -21.36
CA PRO A 622 -23.73 3.47 -21.23
C PRO A 622 -23.72 4.16 -19.87
N VAL A 623 -23.88 5.48 -19.89
CA VAL A 623 -24.01 6.33 -18.70
C VAL A 623 -25.24 7.22 -18.80
N TYR A 624 -26.08 7.17 -17.76
CA TYR A 624 -27.33 7.93 -17.68
C TYR A 624 -27.26 8.92 -16.52
N ILE A 625 -27.35 10.20 -16.84
CA ILE A 625 -27.49 11.27 -15.87
C ILE A 625 -28.91 11.81 -16.02
N SER A 626 -29.84 11.40 -15.15
CA SER A 626 -31.25 11.81 -15.28
C SER A 626 -32.02 12.08 -14.00
N ASN A 627 -33.01 12.98 -14.06
CA ASN A 627 -33.82 13.39 -12.91
C ASN A 627 -32.99 13.90 -11.70
N ASN A 628 -31.76 14.40 -11.93
CA ASN A 628 -30.97 15.02 -10.87
C ASN A 628 -31.29 16.52 -10.78
N GLN A 629 -31.12 17.08 -9.58
CA GLN A 629 -31.21 18.52 -9.35
C GLN A 629 -29.80 19.09 -9.16
N PHE A 630 -29.41 19.97 -10.06
CA PHE A 630 -28.15 20.72 -10.01
C PHE A 630 -28.46 22.14 -9.56
N ASN A 631 -27.80 22.62 -8.51
CA ASN A 631 -28.03 23.95 -7.97
C ASN A 631 -26.74 24.63 -7.48
N VAL A 632 -26.45 25.83 -7.97
CA VAL A 632 -25.21 26.59 -7.67
C VAL A 632 -23.98 25.78 -8.10
N ASN A 633 -23.82 25.61 -9.42
CA ASN A 633 -22.68 24.91 -10.02
C ASN A 633 -21.94 25.78 -11.04
N ALA A 634 -20.63 25.60 -11.22
CA ALA A 634 -19.95 26.23 -12.36
C ALA A 634 -20.32 25.46 -13.64
N VAL A 635 -20.17 24.13 -13.63
CA VAL A 635 -20.70 23.23 -14.66
C VAL A 635 -21.64 22.20 -14.00
N GLY A 636 -22.86 22.03 -14.53
CA GLY A 636 -23.80 21.02 -14.05
C GLY A 636 -23.32 19.60 -14.38
N VAL A 637 -23.36 19.24 -15.66
CA VAL A 637 -22.75 18.01 -16.20
C VAL A 637 -21.63 18.37 -17.17
N TYR A 638 -20.45 17.76 -17.00
CA TYR A 638 -19.27 18.03 -17.81
C TYR A 638 -18.72 16.75 -18.44
N SER A 639 -18.87 16.63 -19.75
CA SER A 639 -18.31 15.57 -20.59
C SER A 639 -16.90 15.94 -21.03
N LEU A 640 -15.92 15.10 -20.67
CA LEU A 640 -14.52 15.24 -21.03
C LEU A 640 -14.06 14.04 -21.88
N GLY A 641 -13.43 14.29 -23.02
CA GLY A 641 -13.04 13.21 -23.93
C GLY A 641 -14.27 12.47 -24.50
N ASN A 642 -14.12 11.20 -24.83
CA ASN A 642 -15.14 10.48 -25.58
C ASN A 642 -16.20 9.88 -24.66
N ASN A 643 -17.38 10.52 -24.58
CA ASN A 643 -18.54 10.05 -23.84
C ASN A 643 -19.74 9.80 -24.76
N LYS A 644 -19.52 9.22 -25.95
CA LYS A 644 -20.59 8.91 -26.93
C LYS A 644 -21.76 8.11 -26.32
N ALA A 645 -21.50 7.22 -25.36
CA ALA A 645 -22.53 6.41 -24.71
C ALA A 645 -23.24 7.11 -23.53
N ALA A 646 -23.03 8.42 -23.33
CA ALA A 646 -23.68 9.19 -22.28
C ALA A 646 -24.99 9.87 -22.74
N GLN A 647 -26.02 9.78 -21.91
CA GLN A 647 -27.30 10.48 -22.09
C GLN A 647 -27.64 11.32 -20.85
N ILE A 648 -27.90 12.61 -21.07
CA ILE A 648 -28.15 13.63 -20.06
C ILE A 648 -29.58 14.14 -20.25
N LEU A 649 -30.52 13.57 -19.50
CA LEU A 649 -31.97 13.70 -19.76
C LEU A 649 -32.73 14.09 -18.49
N CYS A 650 -33.81 14.86 -18.60
CA CYS A 650 -34.75 15.10 -17.52
C CYS A 650 -34.18 15.74 -16.24
N ASN A 651 -32.99 16.33 -16.25
CA ASN A 651 -32.40 16.98 -15.07
C ASN A 651 -32.96 18.40 -14.88
N ASP A 652 -32.99 18.88 -13.64
CA ASP A 652 -33.25 20.29 -13.36
C ASP A 652 -31.92 21.02 -13.08
N PHE A 653 -31.65 22.09 -13.84
CA PHE A 653 -30.47 22.94 -13.65
C PHE A 653 -30.90 24.33 -13.14
N TYR A 654 -30.40 24.69 -11.96
CA TYR A 654 -30.59 25.97 -11.30
C TYR A 654 -29.23 26.63 -11.00
N ASN A 655 -29.12 27.95 -11.15
CA ASN A 655 -27.94 28.72 -10.72
C ASN A 655 -26.62 28.14 -11.27
N TYR A 656 -26.53 27.94 -12.58
CA TYR A 656 -25.33 27.42 -13.27
C TYR A 656 -24.57 28.50 -14.04
N ALA A 657 -23.27 28.29 -14.31
CA ALA A 657 -22.55 29.02 -15.37
C ALA A 657 -22.66 28.29 -16.71
N VAL A 658 -22.46 26.97 -16.72
CA VAL A 658 -22.75 26.06 -17.84
C VAL A 658 -23.64 24.91 -17.31
N ALA A 659 -24.81 24.66 -17.89
CA ALA A 659 -25.61 23.50 -17.44
C ALA A 659 -25.04 22.18 -17.97
N ILE A 660 -24.82 22.08 -19.29
CA ILE A 660 -24.20 20.93 -19.95
C ILE A 660 -22.97 21.39 -20.75
N GLY A 661 -21.79 20.89 -20.40
CA GLY A 661 -20.54 21.13 -21.13
C GLY A 661 -19.98 19.86 -21.75
N ALA A 662 -19.45 19.95 -22.96
CA ALA A 662 -18.63 18.92 -23.60
C ALA A 662 -17.29 19.51 -24.04
N GLN A 663 -16.17 18.86 -23.70
CA GLN A 663 -14.82 19.32 -24.07
C GLN A 663 -13.87 18.15 -24.37
N ASN A 664 -12.88 18.37 -25.23
CA ASN A 664 -11.70 17.51 -25.34
C ASN A 664 -11.02 17.36 -23.97
N TYR A 665 -10.60 16.14 -23.63
CA TYR A 665 -9.67 15.95 -22.51
C TYR A 665 -8.26 16.34 -23.00
N THR A 666 -7.72 17.44 -22.50
CA THR A 666 -6.37 17.90 -22.85
C THR A 666 -5.44 17.72 -21.66
N SER A 667 -4.47 16.81 -21.80
CA SER A 667 -3.58 16.48 -20.69
C SER A 667 -2.51 17.55 -20.47
N THR A 668 -2.29 17.89 -19.20
CA THR A 668 -1.22 18.78 -18.73
C THR A 668 -0.02 18.02 -18.15
N THR A 669 -0.13 16.69 -17.98
CA THR A 669 0.91 15.82 -17.42
C THR A 669 1.06 14.52 -18.23
N PHE A 670 2.09 13.72 -17.93
CA PHE A 670 2.45 12.56 -18.77
C PHE A 670 1.57 11.31 -18.60
N ALA A 671 0.60 11.30 -17.68
CA ALA A 671 0.02 10.05 -17.16
C ALA A 671 -1.33 9.61 -17.76
N TYR A 672 -2.11 10.54 -18.34
CA TYR A 672 -3.29 10.24 -19.16
C TYR A 672 -3.13 10.95 -20.50
N PRO A 673 -3.17 10.29 -21.67
CA PRO A 673 -3.07 10.98 -22.95
C PRO A 673 -4.26 11.91 -23.22
N SER A 674 -4.10 12.88 -24.13
CA SER A 674 -5.24 13.71 -24.56
C SER A 674 -6.25 12.89 -25.39
N GLU A 675 -7.54 13.17 -25.23
CA GLU A 675 -8.65 12.50 -25.95
C GLU A 675 -9.61 13.54 -26.55
N GLU A 676 -10.06 13.31 -27.79
CA GLU A 676 -11.07 14.15 -28.43
C GLU A 676 -12.42 14.05 -27.71
N GLY A 677 -13.09 15.19 -27.54
CA GLY A 677 -14.36 15.31 -26.85
C GLY A 677 -15.49 14.84 -27.75
N PHE A 678 -16.23 13.81 -27.36
CA PHE A 678 -17.41 13.34 -28.08
C PHE A 678 -18.60 13.18 -27.15
N LEU A 679 -19.78 13.58 -27.63
CA LEU A 679 -21.08 13.39 -26.96
C LEU A 679 -22.11 13.12 -28.06
N SER A 680 -22.94 12.09 -27.89
CA SER A 680 -24.00 11.77 -28.85
C SER A 680 -25.12 12.80 -28.84
N ASP A 681 -26.03 12.72 -29.81
CA ASP A 681 -27.31 13.41 -29.77
C ASP A 681 -28.02 13.14 -28.43
N GLN A 682 -28.65 14.18 -27.87
CA GLN A 682 -29.29 14.11 -26.55
C GLN A 682 -30.80 14.10 -26.71
N GLY A 683 -31.43 13.02 -26.24
CA GLY A 683 -32.81 12.69 -26.59
C GLY A 683 -32.94 12.18 -28.04
N ASP A 684 -34.16 11.85 -28.44
CA ASP A 684 -34.51 11.41 -29.79
C ASP A 684 -35.93 11.87 -30.12
N CYS A 685 -36.13 12.44 -31.31
CA CYS A 685 -37.44 12.82 -31.77
C CYS A 685 -37.94 12.01 -32.97
N ASN A 686 -37.94 10.69 -32.85
CA ASN A 686 -38.74 9.83 -33.71
C ASN A 686 -40.21 10.30 -33.73
N PRO A 687 -40.82 10.55 -34.91
CA PRO A 687 -42.19 11.08 -35.01
C PRO A 687 -43.29 10.19 -34.41
N ILE A 688 -43.00 8.90 -34.15
CA ILE A 688 -43.93 7.90 -33.59
C ILE A 688 -43.74 7.78 -32.06
N THR A 689 -42.51 7.86 -31.56
CA THR A 689 -42.16 7.71 -30.13
C THR A 689 -41.20 8.82 -29.66
N PRO A 690 -41.63 10.10 -29.68
CA PRO A 690 -40.76 11.23 -29.41
C PRO A 690 -40.35 11.32 -27.93
N ARG A 691 -39.06 11.51 -27.70
CA ARG A 691 -38.36 11.49 -26.41
C ARG A 691 -37.33 12.64 -26.35
N PRO A 692 -37.78 13.91 -26.26
CA PRO A 692 -36.86 15.03 -26.06
C PRO A 692 -36.01 14.83 -24.81
N ALA A 693 -34.86 15.50 -24.75
CA ALA A 693 -33.96 15.45 -23.60
C ALA A 693 -34.60 15.99 -22.31
N ASP A 694 -35.60 16.87 -22.40
CA ASP A 694 -36.45 17.33 -21.28
C ASP A 694 -35.70 17.84 -20.02
N ASN A 695 -34.43 18.26 -20.15
CA ASN A 695 -33.76 18.99 -19.08
C ASN A 695 -34.38 20.38 -18.93
N LEU A 696 -34.61 20.79 -17.68
CA LEU A 696 -35.12 22.11 -17.32
C LEU A 696 -33.94 23.05 -17.02
N PHE A 697 -33.88 24.15 -17.75
CA PHE A 697 -32.91 25.22 -17.57
C PHE A 697 -33.57 26.42 -16.87
N SER A 698 -33.05 26.81 -15.71
CA SER A 698 -33.64 27.88 -14.89
C SER A 698 -32.58 28.71 -14.17
N MET A 699 -32.77 30.03 -14.12
CA MET A 699 -31.97 30.97 -13.31
C MET A 699 -30.44 30.81 -13.48
N PRO A 700 -29.84 31.13 -14.64
CA PRO A 700 -28.38 31.15 -14.78
C PRO A 700 -27.72 32.16 -13.84
N LEU A 701 -26.48 31.89 -13.41
CA LEU A 701 -25.72 32.76 -12.47
C LEU A 701 -25.48 34.18 -13.03
N SER A 702 -25.43 34.32 -14.35
CA SER A 702 -25.33 35.62 -15.02
C SER A 702 -26.01 35.58 -16.38
N ALA A 703 -26.90 36.53 -16.65
CA ALA A 703 -27.59 36.64 -17.94
C ALA A 703 -26.68 37.01 -19.14
N VAL A 704 -25.37 37.22 -18.93
CA VAL A 704 -24.43 37.75 -19.94
C VAL A 704 -23.28 36.78 -20.28
N LEU A 705 -22.96 35.84 -19.40
CA LEU A 705 -21.80 34.93 -19.53
C LEU A 705 -22.11 33.45 -19.24
N SER A 706 -23.40 33.10 -19.10
CA SER A 706 -23.81 31.71 -18.90
C SER A 706 -24.19 31.02 -20.22
N ALA A 707 -24.03 29.70 -20.26
CA ALA A 707 -24.53 28.83 -21.32
C ALA A 707 -25.43 27.75 -20.72
N GLU A 708 -26.46 27.34 -21.46
CA GLU A 708 -27.18 26.11 -21.13
C GLU A 708 -26.45 24.89 -21.71
N ILE A 709 -25.94 25.01 -22.93
CA ILE A 709 -25.20 23.93 -23.60
C ILE A 709 -23.97 24.50 -24.29
N ALA A 710 -22.80 23.92 -24.04
CA ALA A 710 -21.54 24.36 -24.63
C ALA A 710 -20.66 23.19 -25.10
N ALA A 711 -20.29 23.19 -26.38
CA ALA A 711 -19.29 22.30 -26.96
C ALA A 711 -17.97 23.08 -27.17
N MET A 712 -16.89 22.61 -26.52
CA MET A 712 -15.61 23.32 -26.36
C MET A 712 -14.43 22.44 -26.85
N PRO A 713 -13.27 22.99 -27.25
CA PRO A 713 -12.98 24.40 -27.54
C PRO A 713 -13.69 24.87 -28.83
N TYR A 714 -13.42 26.10 -29.28
CA TYR A 714 -14.12 26.73 -30.41
C TYR A 714 -13.21 26.88 -31.64
N PRO A 715 -13.56 26.30 -32.81
CA PRO A 715 -14.61 25.29 -33.03
C PRO A 715 -14.23 23.91 -32.44
N ALA A 716 -15.24 23.11 -32.10
CA ALA A 716 -15.07 21.74 -31.62
C ALA A 716 -14.96 20.75 -32.78
N ALA A 717 -14.63 19.48 -32.50
CA ALA A 717 -14.69 18.38 -33.47
C ALA A 717 -15.97 17.53 -33.32
N ASN A 718 -16.97 18.04 -32.60
CA ASN A 718 -18.09 17.27 -32.08
C ASN A 718 -19.41 18.03 -32.24
N ASN A 719 -20.09 17.78 -33.36
CA ASN A 719 -21.43 18.24 -33.63
C ASN A 719 -22.47 17.23 -33.12
N PHE A 720 -23.41 17.68 -32.27
CA PHE A 720 -24.54 16.86 -31.81
C PHE A 720 -25.85 17.64 -31.80
N ILE A 721 -26.96 16.91 -31.98
CA ILE A 721 -28.32 17.44 -31.90
C ILE A 721 -28.79 17.40 -30.45
N TYR A 722 -29.42 18.49 -29.98
CA TYR A 722 -30.11 18.52 -28.69
C TYR A 722 -31.62 18.62 -28.93
N TRP A 723 -32.33 17.52 -28.73
CA TRP A 723 -33.78 17.45 -28.92
C TRP A 723 -34.51 18.04 -27.71
N TYR A 724 -35.29 19.10 -27.90
CA TYR A 724 -35.97 19.80 -26.80
C TYR A 724 -37.49 19.85 -26.96
N ARG A 725 -38.20 19.92 -25.83
CA ARG A 725 -39.64 20.22 -25.79
C ARG A 725 -39.86 21.72 -25.91
N ASN A 726 -40.78 22.14 -26.77
CA ASN A 726 -41.17 23.55 -26.91
C ASN A 726 -42.07 24.02 -25.76
N ALA A 727 -41.46 24.20 -24.58
CA ALA A 727 -42.11 24.73 -23.38
C ALA A 727 -41.12 25.62 -22.60
N PRO A 728 -41.61 26.60 -21.82
CA PRO A 728 -40.75 27.51 -21.06
C PRO A 728 -39.75 26.76 -20.16
N GLY A 729 -38.48 27.12 -20.24
CA GLY A 729 -37.38 26.49 -19.51
C GLY A 729 -36.80 25.22 -20.15
N PHE A 730 -37.45 24.63 -21.15
CA PHE A 730 -36.93 23.44 -21.86
C PHE A 730 -36.24 23.79 -23.18
N VAL A 731 -36.61 24.92 -23.78
CA VAL A 731 -35.96 25.47 -24.98
C VAL A 731 -34.62 26.09 -24.57
N PRO A 732 -33.46 25.60 -25.07
CA PRO A 732 -32.17 26.22 -24.78
C PRO A 732 -32.08 27.58 -25.49
N LEU A 733 -31.85 28.64 -24.72
CA LEU A 733 -31.72 30.02 -25.16
C LEU A 733 -30.27 30.40 -25.49
N THR A 734 -29.31 29.70 -24.88
CA THR A 734 -27.86 29.99 -24.90
C THR A 734 -27.05 28.72 -25.19
N THR A 735 -26.87 28.43 -26.47
CA THR A 735 -25.99 27.36 -26.96
C THR A 735 -24.71 27.94 -27.55
N TYR A 736 -23.58 27.30 -27.28
CA TYR A 736 -22.29 27.66 -27.88
C TYR A 736 -21.62 26.41 -28.48
N GLY A 737 -21.12 26.53 -29.71
CA GLY A 737 -20.26 25.54 -30.35
C GLY A 737 -20.99 24.79 -31.45
N GLU A 738 -20.54 23.57 -31.73
CA GLU A 738 -21.23 22.67 -32.66
C GLU A 738 -22.40 21.96 -31.92
N VAL A 739 -23.37 22.74 -31.47
CA VAL A 739 -24.60 22.24 -30.83
C VAL A 739 -25.77 22.63 -31.70
N SER A 740 -26.55 21.64 -32.14
CA SER A 740 -27.71 21.84 -33.00
C SER A 740 -29.01 21.62 -32.22
N PRO A 741 -29.55 22.63 -31.50
CA PRO A 741 -30.82 22.49 -30.79
C PRO A 741 -31.98 22.32 -31.79
N GLN A 742 -32.80 21.28 -31.62
CA GLN A 742 -33.97 21.02 -32.47
C GLN A 742 -35.22 20.76 -31.63
N GLU A 743 -36.32 21.40 -32.03
CA GLU A 743 -37.63 21.17 -31.43
C GLU A 743 -38.10 19.75 -31.73
N CYS A 744 -38.60 19.07 -30.71
CA CYS A 744 -39.17 17.74 -30.85
C CYS A 744 -40.68 17.82 -31.11
N PHE A 745 -41.13 17.18 -32.20
CA PHE A 745 -42.52 17.15 -32.65
C PHE A 745 -43.09 15.72 -32.65
N SER A 746 -44.30 15.56 -32.13
CA SER A 746 -45.14 14.37 -32.24
C SER A 746 -46.12 14.48 -33.42
N ILE A 747 -46.38 13.38 -34.15
CA ILE A 747 -47.45 13.35 -35.16
C ILE A 747 -48.80 13.06 -34.49
N GLY A 748 -49.72 14.01 -34.58
CA GLY A 748 -51.16 13.79 -34.32
C GLY A 748 -51.66 14.08 -32.90
N GLU A 749 -50.79 14.03 -31.89
CA GLU A 749 -51.08 14.34 -30.48
C GLU A 749 -49.97 15.24 -29.91
N PRO A 750 -50.16 15.97 -28.79
CA PRO A 750 -49.07 16.68 -28.12
C PRO A 750 -48.02 15.71 -27.55
N LEU A 751 -46.79 16.18 -27.35
CA LEU A 751 -45.77 15.41 -26.62
C LEU A 751 -46.32 14.97 -25.25
N PRO A 752 -46.11 13.71 -24.82
CA PRO A 752 -46.52 13.25 -23.50
C PRO A 752 -45.97 14.19 -22.40
N PRO A 753 -46.68 14.38 -21.28
CA PRO A 753 -46.19 15.17 -20.14
C PRO A 753 -44.75 14.82 -19.74
N ARG A 754 -44.00 15.78 -19.19
CA ARG A 754 -42.62 15.52 -18.74
C ARG A 754 -42.60 14.40 -17.71
N GLU A 755 -43.57 14.40 -16.81
CA GLU A 755 -43.79 13.38 -15.78
C GLU A 755 -44.15 11.99 -16.31
N ASP A 756 -44.48 11.83 -17.60
CA ASP A 756 -44.69 10.52 -18.24
C ASP A 756 -43.42 10.05 -18.99
N LEU A 757 -42.63 10.96 -19.58
CA LEU A 757 -41.36 10.65 -20.24
C LEU A 757 -40.18 10.48 -19.27
N CYS A 758 -40.15 11.33 -18.23
CA CYS A 758 -39.13 11.41 -17.18
C CYS A 758 -39.58 10.74 -15.87
N GLY A 759 -40.64 9.95 -15.90
CA GLY A 759 -41.55 9.73 -14.77
C GLY A 759 -41.03 9.09 -13.50
N LEU A 760 -41.96 8.92 -12.54
CA LEU A 760 -41.69 8.56 -11.15
C LEU A 760 -40.74 7.35 -11.01
N ILE A 761 -39.59 7.67 -10.42
CA ILE A 761 -38.52 6.81 -9.87
C ILE A 761 -38.93 5.35 -9.67
N GLY A 762 -38.27 4.45 -10.41
CA GLY A 762 -38.39 2.99 -10.21
C GLY A 762 -39.52 2.31 -10.97
N GLY A 763 -40.32 3.06 -11.74
CA GLY A 763 -41.34 2.54 -12.65
C GLY A 763 -41.07 2.86 -14.13
N GLU A 764 -39.80 2.96 -14.54
CA GLU A 764 -39.43 3.28 -15.93
C GLU A 764 -40.17 2.36 -16.90
N MET A 765 -40.93 2.91 -17.87
CA MET A 765 -41.60 2.07 -18.86
C MET A 765 -40.57 1.25 -19.65
N VAL A 766 -40.59 -0.05 -19.42
CA VAL A 766 -39.69 -1.02 -20.05
C VAL A 766 -40.21 -1.33 -21.46
N MET A 767 -39.46 -0.95 -22.48
CA MET A 767 -39.85 -1.13 -23.89
C MET A 767 -40.01 -2.63 -24.25
N ASP A 768 -40.88 -2.95 -25.20
CA ASP A 768 -41.03 -4.30 -25.75
C ASP A 768 -39.77 -4.74 -26.53
N ASP A 769 -39.52 -6.04 -26.59
CA ASP A 769 -38.35 -6.58 -27.29
C ASP A 769 -38.40 -6.32 -28.81
N ASN A 770 -39.59 -6.30 -29.43
CA ASN A 770 -39.70 -5.98 -30.85
C ASN A 770 -39.50 -4.49 -31.10
N ASP A 771 -40.03 -3.63 -30.23
CA ASP A 771 -39.82 -2.18 -30.31
C ASP A 771 -38.32 -1.83 -30.19
N ILE A 772 -37.59 -2.48 -29.26
CA ILE A 772 -36.13 -2.32 -29.12
C ILE A 772 -35.41 -2.73 -30.41
N ARG A 773 -35.74 -3.89 -31.00
CA ARG A 773 -35.15 -4.38 -32.27
C ARG A 773 -35.43 -3.45 -33.45
N ASN A 774 -36.51 -2.68 -33.40
CA ASN A 774 -36.92 -1.77 -34.46
C ASN A 774 -36.31 -0.36 -34.34
N LEU A 775 -35.55 -0.07 -33.28
CA LEU A 775 -34.81 1.18 -33.14
C LEU A 775 -33.70 1.28 -34.20
N THR A 776 -33.49 2.48 -34.73
CA THR A 776 -32.48 2.72 -35.79
C THR A 776 -31.20 3.39 -35.28
N ASP A 777 -31.25 4.03 -34.11
CA ASP A 777 -30.05 4.54 -33.43
C ASP A 777 -29.52 3.48 -32.46
N GLU A 778 -28.26 3.08 -32.65
CA GLU A 778 -27.62 2.03 -31.85
C GLU A 778 -27.45 2.43 -30.38
N ASN A 779 -27.25 3.72 -30.06
CA ASN A 779 -27.06 4.16 -28.68
C ASN A 779 -28.38 4.07 -27.90
N ILE A 780 -29.50 4.42 -28.53
CA ILE A 780 -30.85 4.29 -27.94
C ILE A 780 -31.25 2.82 -27.82
N MET A 781 -30.95 2.01 -28.84
CA MET A 781 -31.14 0.56 -28.79
C MET A 781 -30.36 -0.07 -27.62
N ASN A 782 -29.08 0.28 -27.49
CA ASN A 782 -28.22 -0.12 -26.38
C ASN A 782 -28.77 0.32 -25.01
N TYR A 783 -29.41 1.49 -24.93
CA TYR A 783 -30.07 1.95 -23.71
C TYR A 783 -31.27 1.10 -23.31
N GLU A 784 -32.28 1.01 -24.18
CA GLU A 784 -33.49 0.27 -23.86
C GLU A 784 -33.20 -1.24 -23.72
N ALA A 785 -32.25 -1.79 -24.47
CA ALA A 785 -31.77 -3.15 -24.30
C ALA A 785 -31.10 -3.39 -22.93
N LEU A 786 -30.18 -2.52 -22.48
CA LEU A 786 -29.54 -2.67 -21.17
C LEU A 786 -30.57 -2.54 -20.03
N LYS A 787 -31.52 -1.61 -20.16
CA LYS A 787 -32.63 -1.42 -19.22
C LYS A 787 -33.56 -2.64 -19.19
N LYS A 788 -33.90 -3.20 -20.36
CA LYS A 788 -34.72 -4.42 -20.50
C LYS A 788 -34.00 -5.66 -19.95
N ALA A 789 -32.71 -5.82 -20.23
CA ALA A 789 -31.87 -6.88 -19.69
C ALA A 789 -31.82 -6.82 -18.15
N ARG A 790 -31.69 -5.62 -17.57
CA ARG A 790 -31.76 -5.41 -16.11
C ARG A 790 -33.12 -5.80 -15.54
N TYR A 791 -34.22 -5.38 -16.17
CA TYR A 791 -35.57 -5.78 -15.78
C TYR A 791 -35.75 -7.32 -15.83
N TYR A 792 -35.25 -7.97 -16.87
CA TYR A 792 -35.25 -9.43 -16.96
C TYR A 792 -34.44 -10.09 -15.83
N VAL A 793 -33.25 -9.59 -15.52
CA VAL A 793 -32.38 -10.15 -14.47
C VAL A 793 -32.94 -9.89 -13.06
N TYR A 794 -33.41 -8.69 -12.75
CA TYR A 794 -33.82 -8.30 -11.39
C TYR A 794 -35.28 -8.59 -11.09
N ASP A 795 -36.20 -8.20 -11.97
CA ASP A 795 -37.64 -8.20 -11.67
C ASP A 795 -38.32 -9.49 -12.13
N GLN A 796 -37.83 -10.11 -13.20
CA GLN A 796 -38.34 -11.40 -13.69
C GLN A 796 -37.48 -12.61 -13.28
N ASN A 797 -36.26 -12.41 -12.79
CA ASN A 797 -35.28 -13.48 -12.56
C ASN A 797 -35.10 -14.42 -13.78
N ASN A 798 -35.18 -13.83 -14.98
CA ASN A 798 -35.22 -14.52 -16.28
C ASN A 798 -33.99 -14.15 -17.12
N ARG A 799 -32.82 -14.58 -16.64
CA ARG A 799 -31.52 -14.30 -17.28
C ARG A 799 -31.44 -14.77 -18.75
N PRO A 800 -32.01 -15.93 -19.17
CA PRO A 800 -32.02 -16.32 -20.58
C PRO A 800 -32.80 -15.37 -21.50
N ALA A 801 -33.82 -14.65 -21.02
CA ALA A 801 -34.52 -13.64 -21.82
C ALA A 801 -33.67 -12.38 -22.02
N ALA A 802 -32.86 -12.00 -21.03
CA ALA A 802 -31.87 -10.94 -21.18
C ALA A 802 -30.81 -11.32 -22.24
N GLU A 803 -30.31 -12.55 -22.20
CA GLU A 803 -29.33 -13.05 -23.17
C GLU A 803 -29.93 -13.13 -24.58
N GLY A 804 -31.14 -13.68 -24.74
CA GLY A 804 -31.82 -13.74 -26.04
C GLY A 804 -32.08 -12.37 -26.68
N LEU A 805 -32.45 -11.34 -25.90
CA LEU A 805 -32.59 -9.97 -26.42
C LEU A 805 -31.25 -9.43 -26.94
N LEU A 806 -30.15 -9.68 -26.23
CA LEU A 806 -28.81 -9.23 -26.64
C LEU A 806 -28.31 -9.98 -27.89
N GLU A 807 -28.61 -11.28 -27.98
CA GLU A 807 -28.31 -12.13 -29.16
C GLU A 807 -29.07 -11.66 -30.42
N ASP A 808 -30.28 -11.12 -30.24
CA ASP A 808 -31.15 -10.66 -31.33
C ASP A 808 -30.80 -9.25 -31.86
N ILE A 809 -30.26 -8.34 -31.04
CA ILE A 809 -29.93 -6.96 -31.48
C ILE A 809 -28.53 -6.80 -32.10
N GLN A 810 -27.59 -7.69 -31.76
CA GLN A 810 -26.27 -7.80 -32.41
C GLN A 810 -25.42 -6.50 -32.45
N THR A 811 -25.60 -5.62 -31.46
CA THR A 811 -24.79 -4.40 -31.29
C THR A 811 -23.46 -4.71 -30.63
N TYR A 812 -22.44 -3.85 -30.81
CA TYR A 812 -21.12 -4.06 -30.19
C TYR A 812 -21.21 -4.14 -28.65
N LEU A 813 -22.10 -3.34 -28.03
CA LEU A 813 -22.34 -3.44 -26.59
C LEU A 813 -22.94 -4.81 -26.22
N ALA A 814 -23.94 -5.29 -26.96
CA ALA A 814 -24.60 -6.57 -26.69
C ALA A 814 -23.60 -7.74 -26.76
N GLU A 815 -22.73 -7.76 -27.77
CA GLU A 815 -21.67 -8.76 -27.90
C GLU A 815 -20.69 -8.75 -26.72
N ARG A 816 -20.27 -7.57 -26.23
CA ARG A 816 -19.41 -7.43 -25.04
C ARG A 816 -20.11 -7.94 -23.78
N MET A 817 -21.41 -7.66 -23.64
CA MET A 817 -22.24 -8.11 -22.51
C MET A 817 -22.45 -9.63 -22.52
N LEU A 818 -22.71 -10.23 -23.68
CA LEU A 818 -22.80 -11.68 -23.84
C LEU A 818 -21.47 -12.38 -23.54
N LEU A 819 -20.34 -11.87 -24.05
CA LEU A 819 -19.02 -12.43 -23.76
C LEU A 819 -18.72 -12.42 -22.25
N ASN A 820 -18.94 -11.28 -21.58
CA ASN A 820 -18.80 -11.15 -20.13
C ASN A 820 -19.74 -12.11 -19.38
N SER A 821 -20.98 -12.25 -19.83
CA SER A 821 -21.97 -13.20 -19.30
C SER A 821 -21.50 -14.65 -19.38
N TYR A 822 -21.07 -15.11 -20.55
CA TYR A 822 -20.64 -16.50 -20.78
C TYR A 822 -19.36 -16.82 -19.99
N LEU A 823 -18.40 -15.89 -19.91
CA LEU A 823 -17.18 -16.04 -19.10
C LEU A 823 -17.47 -16.19 -17.60
N ILE A 824 -18.43 -15.42 -17.07
CA ILE A 824 -18.81 -15.48 -15.66
C ILE A 824 -19.52 -16.79 -15.32
N GLN A 825 -20.42 -17.25 -16.21
CA GLN A 825 -21.07 -18.57 -16.14
C GLN A 825 -20.11 -19.76 -16.34
N GLY A 826 -18.90 -19.53 -16.86
CA GLY A 826 -17.96 -20.59 -17.23
C GLY A 826 -18.31 -21.32 -18.53
N ASN A 827 -19.22 -20.78 -19.34
CA ASN A 827 -19.51 -21.28 -20.69
C ASN A 827 -18.41 -20.83 -21.66
N LEU A 828 -17.27 -21.51 -21.61
CA LEU A 828 -16.09 -21.18 -22.41
C LEU A 828 -16.29 -21.41 -23.91
N GLU A 829 -17.24 -22.24 -24.33
CA GLU A 829 -17.53 -22.47 -25.75
C GLU A 829 -18.18 -21.23 -26.37
N SER A 830 -19.32 -20.78 -25.83
CA SER A 830 -19.99 -19.57 -26.29
C SER A 830 -19.14 -18.31 -26.06
N ALA A 831 -18.36 -18.25 -24.97
CA ALA A 831 -17.42 -17.15 -24.75
C ALA A 831 -16.34 -17.06 -25.85
N ASN A 832 -15.69 -18.18 -26.20
CA ASN A 832 -14.66 -18.16 -27.24
C ASN A 832 -15.26 -17.86 -28.63
N GLN A 833 -16.48 -18.33 -28.91
CA GLN A 833 -17.20 -17.96 -30.13
C GLN A 833 -17.49 -16.45 -30.19
N GLN A 834 -17.99 -15.86 -29.10
CA GLN A 834 -18.27 -14.43 -29.05
C GLN A 834 -17.00 -13.58 -29.18
N LEU A 835 -15.91 -13.97 -28.51
CA LEU A 835 -14.60 -13.30 -28.59
C LEU A 835 -13.98 -13.34 -30.00
N ALA A 836 -14.22 -14.43 -30.75
CA ALA A 836 -13.81 -14.55 -32.14
C ALA A 836 -14.60 -13.61 -33.08
N ASN A 837 -15.88 -13.39 -32.80
CA ASN A 837 -16.80 -12.58 -33.60
C ASN A 837 -16.67 -11.06 -33.36
N LEU A 838 -16.27 -10.64 -32.14
CA LEU A 838 -16.14 -9.22 -31.79
C LEU A 838 -15.32 -8.42 -32.83
N PRO A 839 -15.75 -7.18 -33.15
CA PRO A 839 -15.03 -6.31 -34.09
C PRO A 839 -13.64 -5.91 -33.57
N ASN A 840 -12.80 -5.40 -34.48
CA ASN A 840 -11.36 -5.17 -34.23
C ASN A 840 -10.83 -3.95 -35.02
N ALA A 841 -11.70 -3.01 -35.35
CA ALA A 841 -11.41 -1.82 -36.14
C ALA A 841 -10.83 -0.68 -35.29
N THR A 842 -11.36 -0.46 -34.08
CA THR A 842 -10.89 0.60 -33.16
C THR A 842 -9.86 0.09 -32.14
N GLU A 843 -9.17 1.03 -31.48
CA GLU A 843 -8.21 0.71 -30.41
C GLU A 843 -8.89 0.09 -29.19
N GLU A 844 -10.05 0.62 -28.76
CA GLU A 844 -10.87 0.03 -27.68
C GLU A 844 -11.29 -1.40 -28.02
N GLU A 845 -11.74 -1.68 -29.25
CA GLU A 845 -12.08 -3.04 -29.69
C GLU A 845 -10.89 -4.00 -29.61
N GLN A 846 -9.72 -3.59 -30.10
CA GLN A 846 -8.51 -4.39 -30.08
C GLN A 846 -8.06 -4.69 -28.65
N GLN A 847 -8.03 -3.67 -27.78
CA GLN A 847 -7.62 -3.81 -26.38
C GLN A 847 -8.63 -4.62 -25.56
N PHE A 848 -9.94 -4.42 -25.80
CA PHE A 848 -11.00 -5.20 -25.16
C PHE A 848 -10.84 -6.70 -25.48
N ARG A 849 -10.64 -7.05 -26.76
CA ARG A 849 -10.40 -8.45 -27.17
C ARG A 849 -9.13 -9.02 -26.56
N GLN A 850 -8.03 -8.26 -26.50
CA GLN A 850 -6.79 -8.70 -25.84
C GLN A 850 -7.01 -8.99 -24.35
N LEU A 851 -7.65 -8.08 -23.61
CA LEU A 851 -7.90 -8.26 -22.17
C LEU A 851 -8.85 -9.44 -21.91
N TYR A 852 -9.91 -9.57 -22.71
CA TYR A 852 -10.87 -10.66 -22.55
C TYR A 852 -10.31 -12.03 -22.98
N GLN A 853 -9.33 -12.08 -23.89
CA GLN A 853 -8.56 -13.30 -24.15
C GLN A 853 -7.74 -13.72 -22.92
N ILE A 854 -7.13 -12.78 -22.19
CA ILE A 854 -6.44 -13.07 -20.92
C ILE A 854 -7.42 -13.64 -19.89
N TYR A 855 -8.62 -13.05 -19.76
CA TYR A 855 -9.67 -13.56 -18.88
C TYR A 855 -10.16 -14.96 -19.28
N ALA A 856 -10.36 -15.23 -20.58
CA ALA A 856 -10.71 -16.56 -21.07
C ALA A 856 -9.61 -17.59 -20.73
N ASN A 857 -8.34 -17.23 -20.94
CA ASN A 857 -7.19 -18.06 -20.61
C ASN A 857 -7.11 -18.36 -19.10
N TRP A 858 -7.32 -17.35 -18.25
CA TRP A 858 -7.35 -17.53 -16.79
C TRP A 858 -8.48 -18.48 -16.36
N ARG A 859 -9.70 -18.30 -16.88
CA ARG A 859 -10.83 -19.22 -16.61
C ARG A 859 -10.54 -20.64 -17.09
N GLN A 860 -9.98 -20.81 -18.28
CA GLN A 860 -9.64 -22.13 -18.85
C GLN A 860 -8.51 -22.84 -18.07
N THR A 861 -7.54 -22.10 -17.55
CA THR A 861 -6.38 -22.65 -16.81
C THR A 861 -6.57 -22.67 -15.29
N GLY A 862 -7.69 -22.15 -14.77
CA GLY A 862 -7.95 -22.04 -13.33
C GLY A 862 -7.14 -20.94 -12.63
N ARG A 863 -6.43 -20.10 -13.38
CA ARG A 863 -5.57 -19.02 -12.86
C ARG A 863 -6.36 -17.77 -12.45
N THR A 864 -5.69 -16.91 -11.70
CA THR A 864 -6.18 -15.61 -11.23
C THR A 864 -5.21 -14.48 -11.58
N LEU A 865 -5.61 -13.23 -11.33
CA LEU A 865 -4.75 -12.04 -11.45
C LEU A 865 -3.39 -12.19 -10.73
N PHE A 866 -3.33 -12.97 -9.65
CA PHE A 866 -2.11 -13.17 -8.87
C PHE A 866 -1.12 -14.17 -9.51
N GLU A 867 -1.53 -14.79 -10.62
CA GLU A 867 -0.82 -15.79 -11.42
C GLU A 867 -0.68 -15.34 -12.90
N ILE A 868 -0.71 -14.02 -13.13
CA ILE A 868 -0.45 -13.38 -14.42
C ILE A 868 0.98 -13.69 -14.91
N THR A 869 1.14 -14.03 -16.20
CA THR A 869 2.48 -14.26 -16.80
C THR A 869 3.17 -12.94 -17.19
N PRO A 870 4.49 -12.92 -17.45
CA PRO A 870 5.19 -11.72 -17.95
C PRO A 870 4.57 -11.15 -19.23
N GLU A 871 4.12 -12.02 -20.14
CA GLU A 871 3.51 -11.63 -21.42
C GLU A 871 2.13 -11.03 -21.22
N GLU A 872 1.32 -11.63 -20.34
CA GLU A 872 0.01 -11.10 -19.94
C GLU A 872 0.17 -9.76 -19.21
N GLU A 873 1.13 -9.63 -18.30
CA GLU A 873 1.44 -8.37 -17.61
C GLU A 873 1.88 -7.28 -18.58
N ASN A 874 2.82 -7.57 -19.50
CA ASN A 874 3.24 -6.61 -20.51
C ASN A 874 2.06 -6.16 -21.39
N THR A 875 1.16 -7.09 -21.74
CA THR A 875 -0.07 -6.76 -22.49
C THR A 875 -0.99 -5.83 -21.67
N VAL A 876 -1.22 -6.14 -20.39
CA VAL A 876 -2.02 -5.29 -19.49
C VAL A 876 -1.38 -3.90 -19.31
N ARG A 877 -0.04 -3.80 -19.20
CA ARG A 877 0.69 -2.52 -19.13
C ARG A 877 0.58 -1.71 -20.41
N GLN A 878 0.64 -2.35 -21.58
CA GLN A 878 0.43 -1.69 -22.87
C GLN A 878 -1.00 -1.13 -22.99
N ILE A 879 -2.01 -1.91 -22.60
CA ILE A 879 -3.41 -1.47 -22.58
C ILE A 879 -3.59 -0.31 -21.59
N ALA A 880 -3.02 -0.39 -20.40
CA ALA A 880 -3.11 0.65 -19.36
C ALA A 880 -2.56 2.03 -19.78
N ALA A 881 -1.68 2.10 -20.79
CA ALA A 881 -1.10 3.35 -21.28
C ALA A 881 -2.04 4.18 -22.19
N ALA A 882 -3.14 3.60 -22.68
CA ALA A 882 -4.09 4.28 -23.56
C ALA A 882 -5.18 5.08 -22.79
N THR A 883 -6.05 5.78 -23.52
CA THR A 883 -7.23 6.49 -22.96
C THR A 883 -8.52 5.68 -23.03
N THR A 884 -8.47 4.46 -23.58
CA THR A 884 -9.64 3.65 -23.85
C THR A 884 -10.38 3.24 -22.58
N GLN A 885 -11.65 2.83 -22.71
CA GLN A 885 -12.42 2.30 -21.60
C GLN A 885 -11.75 1.04 -21.02
N THR A 886 -11.16 0.19 -21.87
CA THR A 886 -10.41 -1.00 -21.45
C THR A 886 -9.10 -0.65 -20.74
N ALA A 887 -8.44 0.46 -21.09
CA ALA A 887 -7.26 0.96 -20.35
C ALA A 887 -7.56 1.19 -18.87
N THR A 888 -8.76 1.69 -18.55
CA THR A 888 -9.20 1.89 -17.16
C THR A 888 -9.27 0.58 -16.38
N GLU A 889 -9.66 -0.52 -17.04
CA GLU A 889 -9.72 -1.86 -16.43
C GLU A 889 -8.33 -2.44 -16.19
N ALA A 890 -7.44 -2.32 -17.18
CA ALA A 890 -6.06 -2.77 -17.06
C ALA A 890 -5.32 -2.10 -15.89
N ARG A 891 -5.58 -0.80 -15.66
CA ARG A 891 -5.09 -0.06 -14.50
C ARG A 891 -5.61 -0.61 -13.17
N THR A 892 -6.86 -1.06 -13.10
CA THR A 892 -7.39 -1.76 -11.92
C THR A 892 -6.61 -3.04 -11.61
N LEU A 893 -6.29 -3.82 -12.63
CA LEU A 893 -5.52 -5.06 -12.46
C LEU A 893 -4.12 -4.77 -11.90
N LEU A 894 -3.45 -3.74 -12.42
CA LEU A 894 -2.11 -3.35 -11.96
C LEU A 894 -2.15 -2.71 -10.55
N TYR A 895 -3.21 -1.98 -10.19
CA TYR A 895 -3.43 -1.59 -8.78
C TYR A 895 -3.58 -2.82 -7.88
N LEU A 896 -4.48 -3.73 -8.22
CA LEU A 896 -4.79 -4.92 -7.42
C LEU A 896 -3.61 -5.90 -7.28
N ARG A 897 -2.64 -5.85 -8.22
CA ARG A 897 -1.49 -6.73 -8.23
C ARG A 897 -0.22 -6.09 -7.64
N TYR A 898 0.06 -4.82 -7.96
CA TYR A 898 1.34 -4.17 -7.68
C TYR A 898 1.22 -2.89 -6.81
N GLY A 899 0.00 -2.46 -6.51
CA GLY A 899 -0.27 -1.16 -5.89
C GLY A 899 -0.05 -0.01 -6.88
N GLU A 900 -0.02 -0.27 -8.19
CA GLU A 900 0.16 0.79 -9.17
C GLU A 900 -1.12 1.62 -9.31
N GLU A 901 -0.95 2.92 -9.22
CA GLU A 901 -1.99 3.90 -9.06
C GLU A 901 -2.07 4.72 -10.40
N TYR A 902 -3.24 5.25 -10.87
CA TYR A 902 -3.57 5.80 -12.24
C TYR A 902 -4.14 7.27 -12.34
N PRO A 903 -3.39 8.39 -12.53
CA PRO A 903 -3.93 9.73 -12.27
C PRO A 903 -4.67 10.36 -13.42
N ILE A 904 -5.55 11.29 -13.05
CA ILE A 904 -6.40 12.04 -13.96
C ILE A 904 -6.47 13.48 -13.45
N ASP A 905 -5.62 14.32 -14.04
CA ASP A 905 -5.71 15.76 -13.84
C ASP A 905 -6.90 16.28 -14.64
N LEU A 906 -7.77 17.12 -14.07
CA LEU A 906 -8.78 17.77 -14.90
C LEU A 906 -8.11 18.80 -15.81
N PRO A 907 -8.48 18.87 -17.11
CA PRO A 907 -8.09 19.99 -17.93
C PRO A 907 -8.68 21.28 -17.37
N PRO A 908 -8.00 22.43 -17.52
CA PRO A 908 -8.62 23.71 -17.23
C PRO A 908 -9.89 23.88 -18.08
N LEU A 909 -10.90 24.55 -17.53
CA LEU A 909 -12.06 24.94 -18.32
C LEU A 909 -11.66 25.94 -19.40
N SER A 910 -12.38 25.93 -20.52
CA SER A 910 -12.26 27.00 -21.51
C SER A 910 -12.61 28.36 -20.92
N ASN A 911 -12.10 29.43 -21.55
CA ASN A 911 -12.27 30.84 -21.15
C ASN A 911 -13.74 31.34 -21.06
N LEU A 912 -14.74 30.49 -21.32
CA LEU A 912 -16.15 30.75 -21.03
C LEU A 912 -16.45 30.79 -19.52
N ILE A 913 -15.65 30.11 -18.70
CA ILE A 913 -15.70 30.18 -17.24
C ILE A 913 -14.34 30.72 -16.75
N ASP A 914 -14.35 31.49 -15.66
CA ASP A 914 -13.13 32.03 -15.04
C ASP A 914 -12.14 30.90 -14.73
N PRO A 915 -10.95 30.85 -15.38
CA PRO A 915 -9.97 29.80 -15.17
C PRO A 915 -9.49 29.68 -13.72
N ALA A 916 -9.52 30.78 -12.95
CA ALA A 916 -9.14 30.78 -11.54
C ALA A 916 -10.08 29.92 -10.65
N LEU A 917 -11.28 29.56 -11.14
CA LEU A 917 -12.15 28.60 -10.46
C LEU A 917 -11.63 27.15 -10.57
N PHE A 918 -10.65 26.85 -11.42
CA PHE A 918 -10.22 25.47 -11.70
C PHE A 918 -8.73 25.20 -11.50
N GLU A 919 -7.95 26.18 -11.04
CA GLU A 919 -6.57 25.94 -10.62
C GLU A 919 -6.51 24.94 -9.44
N ASN A 920 -5.61 23.95 -9.55
CA ASN A 920 -5.33 22.91 -8.54
C ASN A 920 -6.48 21.91 -8.24
N VAL A 921 -7.36 21.63 -9.21
CA VAL A 921 -8.37 20.56 -9.09
C VAL A 921 -7.83 19.24 -9.65
N TYR A 922 -7.60 18.27 -8.75
CA TYR A 922 -7.06 16.95 -9.09
C TYR A 922 -8.09 15.84 -8.86
N ILE A 923 -8.19 14.89 -9.79
CA ILE A 923 -8.99 13.68 -9.60
C ILE A 923 -8.07 12.49 -9.49
N ASN A 924 -7.79 12.16 -8.24
CA ASN A 924 -6.93 11.05 -7.93
C ASN A 924 -7.69 9.72 -8.14
N PHE A 925 -7.72 9.24 -9.38
CA PHE A 925 -7.75 7.79 -9.68
C PHE A 925 -6.41 7.12 -9.35
N LYS A 926 -5.79 7.66 -8.31
CA LYS A 926 -4.47 7.42 -7.78
C LYS A 926 -3.44 7.91 -8.83
N GLY A 927 -2.17 7.49 -8.89
CA GLY A 927 -1.15 7.75 -9.92
C GLY A 927 0.16 6.97 -9.71
N GLY A 928 0.99 6.61 -10.69
CA GLY A 928 1.07 6.92 -12.13
C GLY A 928 2.52 6.73 -12.61
N ALA A 929 3.45 6.74 -11.64
CA ALA A 929 4.83 6.30 -11.79
C ALA A 929 4.93 4.77 -11.83
N THR A 930 5.74 4.27 -12.77
CA THR A 930 6.19 2.89 -12.83
C THR A 930 7.07 2.55 -11.62
N ASN A 931 6.48 2.05 -10.54
CA ASN A 931 7.15 1.65 -9.28
C ASN A 931 8.09 0.42 -9.42
N ASN A 932 8.45 0.03 -10.64
CA ASN A 932 9.44 -1.02 -10.94
C ASN A 932 10.81 -0.49 -11.33
N LEU A 933 11.01 0.83 -11.37
CA LEU A 933 12.32 1.43 -11.21
C LEU A 933 12.37 2.05 -9.83
N ASP A 934 13.33 1.63 -9.01
CA ASP A 934 13.64 2.36 -7.79
C ASP A 934 14.13 3.75 -8.23
N LEU A 935 13.31 4.78 -7.98
CA LEU A 935 13.54 6.15 -8.46
C LEU A 935 14.85 6.76 -7.92
N SER A 936 15.45 6.13 -6.91
CA SER A 936 16.78 6.49 -6.39
C SER A 936 17.95 5.92 -7.21
N THR A 937 17.77 4.83 -7.97
CA THR A 937 18.86 4.14 -8.68
C THR A 937 18.67 3.98 -10.20
N GLY A 938 17.44 4.02 -10.70
CA GLY A 938 17.14 3.73 -12.12
C GLY A 938 17.34 2.25 -12.51
N ILE A 939 17.40 1.35 -11.52
CA ILE A 939 17.49 -0.11 -11.68
C ILE A 939 16.22 -0.76 -11.10
N GLY A 940 15.71 -1.78 -11.79
CA GLY A 940 14.56 -2.57 -11.38
C GLY A 940 14.92 -3.82 -10.56
N LYS A 941 13.90 -4.50 -10.04
CA LYS A 941 14.07 -5.69 -9.20
C LYS A 941 14.38 -6.95 -10.05
N PRO A 942 15.15 -7.93 -9.53
CA PRO A 942 15.34 -9.22 -10.18
C PRO A 942 14.02 -9.98 -10.38
N TYR A 943 13.71 -10.33 -11.63
CA TYR A 943 12.52 -11.06 -12.05
C TYR A 943 12.88 -12.51 -12.44
N PRO A 944 12.38 -13.55 -11.75
CA PRO A 944 12.74 -14.94 -12.05
C PRO A 944 12.39 -15.39 -13.48
N ASN A 945 13.28 -16.13 -14.13
CA ASN A 945 13.05 -16.81 -15.40
C ASN A 945 13.33 -18.33 -15.26
N PRO A 946 12.43 -19.10 -14.62
CA PRO A 946 12.67 -20.51 -14.31
C PRO A 946 12.81 -21.39 -15.56
N ALA A 947 12.18 -21.01 -16.67
CA ALA A 947 12.24 -21.72 -17.94
C ALA A 947 13.62 -21.67 -18.62
N LYS A 948 14.52 -20.78 -18.18
CA LYS A 948 15.87 -20.60 -18.72
C LYS A 948 16.97 -20.67 -17.66
N SER A 949 16.68 -21.21 -16.47
CA SER A 949 17.62 -21.27 -15.34
C SER A 949 18.26 -19.89 -15.06
N GLY A 950 17.45 -18.84 -15.00
CA GLY A 950 17.94 -17.46 -14.89
C GLY A 950 16.96 -16.50 -14.21
N PHE A 951 17.28 -15.22 -14.27
CA PHE A 951 16.40 -14.09 -13.93
C PHE A 951 16.78 -12.86 -14.77
N SER A 952 15.93 -11.85 -14.83
CA SER A 952 16.18 -10.59 -15.55
C SER A 952 16.08 -9.36 -14.63
N ILE A 953 16.73 -8.26 -15.01
CA ILE A 953 16.64 -6.95 -14.37
C ILE A 953 16.40 -5.91 -15.45
N ASP A 954 15.30 -5.17 -15.35
CA ASP A 954 15.07 -3.99 -16.17
C ASP A 954 15.84 -2.79 -15.60
N TYR A 955 16.29 -1.89 -16.47
CA TYR A 955 17.01 -0.68 -16.08
C TYR A 955 16.71 0.49 -17.01
N ASN A 956 16.74 1.69 -16.47
CA ASN A 956 16.55 2.94 -17.21
C ASN A 956 17.37 4.06 -16.55
N LEU A 957 18.61 4.19 -17.00
CA LEU A 957 19.60 5.12 -16.47
C LEU A 957 19.69 6.37 -17.35
N GLY A 958 19.76 7.54 -16.70
CA GLY A 958 19.93 8.82 -17.38
C GLY A 958 21.19 8.90 -18.23
N LYS A 959 21.19 9.76 -19.25
CA LYS A 959 22.31 9.90 -20.19
C LYS A 959 23.62 10.26 -19.48
N GLY A 960 24.58 9.35 -19.49
CA GLY A 960 25.87 9.49 -18.82
C GLY A 960 25.95 8.86 -17.42
N ILE A 961 24.87 8.24 -16.94
CA ILE A 961 24.82 7.50 -15.68
C ILE A 961 25.10 6.00 -15.96
N ALA A 962 25.86 5.38 -15.06
CA ALA A 962 26.14 3.94 -15.06
C ALA A 962 25.94 3.39 -13.64
N ALA A 963 25.35 2.20 -13.52
CA ALA A 963 25.14 1.52 -12.23
C ALA A 963 25.87 0.16 -12.23
N THR A 964 26.36 -0.31 -11.07
CA THR A 964 27.21 -1.52 -10.99
C THR A 964 26.55 -2.59 -10.13
N VAL A 965 25.67 -3.37 -10.75
CA VAL A 965 24.94 -4.44 -10.06
C VAL A 965 25.87 -5.61 -9.76
N GLN A 966 26.01 -5.96 -8.49
CA GLN A 966 26.77 -7.11 -8.01
C GLN A 966 25.84 -8.11 -7.33
N PHE A 967 25.98 -9.39 -7.68
CA PHE A 967 25.27 -10.51 -7.07
C PHE A 967 26.22 -11.28 -6.17
N LEU A 968 25.79 -11.62 -4.96
CA LEU A 968 26.61 -12.23 -3.91
C LEU A 968 25.88 -13.44 -3.31
N SER A 969 26.61 -14.50 -2.97
CA SER A 969 26.08 -15.60 -2.15
C SER A 969 25.75 -15.14 -0.73
N ILE A 970 25.03 -15.96 0.03
CA ILE A 970 24.86 -15.76 1.48
C ILE A 970 26.17 -15.66 2.29
N THR A 971 27.30 -16.10 1.72
CA THR A 971 28.64 -15.99 2.34
C THR A 971 29.40 -14.74 1.88
N GLY A 972 28.75 -13.82 1.16
CA GLY A 972 29.36 -12.60 0.64
C GLY A 972 30.23 -12.78 -0.62
N ASN A 973 30.30 -13.98 -1.20
CA ASN A 973 31.11 -14.23 -2.39
C ASN A 973 30.40 -13.69 -3.64
N ILE A 974 31.02 -12.73 -4.35
CA ILE A 974 30.50 -12.18 -5.60
C ILE A 974 30.41 -13.30 -6.65
N GLN A 975 29.20 -13.56 -7.13
CA GLN A 975 28.91 -14.50 -8.23
C GLN A 975 29.03 -13.83 -9.60
N LYS A 976 28.59 -12.58 -9.70
CA LYS A 976 28.56 -11.82 -10.96
C LYS A 976 28.55 -10.32 -10.67
N THR A 977 29.23 -9.55 -11.50
CA THR A 977 29.17 -8.08 -11.52
C THR A 977 28.84 -7.64 -12.95
N VAL A 978 27.95 -6.65 -13.09
CA VAL A 978 27.62 -6.03 -14.37
C VAL A 978 27.58 -4.51 -14.21
N THR A 979 28.05 -3.78 -15.20
CA THR A 979 27.81 -2.33 -15.31
C THR A 979 26.72 -2.11 -16.36
N LEU A 980 25.65 -1.43 -15.97
CA LEU A 980 24.50 -1.10 -16.82
C LEU A 980 24.57 0.38 -17.23
N THR A 981 24.17 0.68 -18.47
CA THR A 981 24.21 2.05 -19.05
C THR A 981 23.06 2.23 -20.03
N GLY A 982 22.36 3.37 -19.97
CA GLY A 982 21.16 3.60 -20.80
C GLY A 982 19.96 2.80 -20.28
N SER A 983 19.13 2.27 -21.17
CA SER A 983 17.92 1.52 -20.81
C SER A 983 17.81 0.17 -21.52
N GLY A 984 17.17 -0.81 -20.86
CA GLY A 984 16.94 -2.15 -21.40
C GLY A 984 16.70 -3.21 -20.32
N THR A 985 16.79 -4.48 -20.71
CA THR A 985 16.66 -5.65 -19.82
C THR A 985 17.96 -6.44 -19.80
N PHE A 986 18.56 -6.61 -18.62
CA PHE A 986 19.74 -7.45 -18.41
C PHE A 986 19.33 -8.85 -17.97
N ASN A 987 19.87 -9.89 -18.61
CA ASN A 987 19.58 -11.28 -18.28
C ASN A 987 20.74 -11.93 -17.51
N VAL A 988 20.42 -12.59 -16.41
CA VAL A 988 21.34 -13.37 -15.58
C VAL A 988 21.01 -14.85 -15.72
N ASP A 989 21.91 -15.59 -16.36
CA ASP A 989 21.98 -17.04 -16.26
C ASP A 989 22.54 -17.42 -14.86
N ILE A 990 21.87 -18.37 -14.19
CA ILE A 990 22.26 -18.93 -12.89
C ILE A 990 22.50 -20.45 -12.95
N ALA A 991 22.62 -21.05 -14.14
CA ALA A 991 22.85 -22.49 -14.31
C ALA A 991 24.13 -23.01 -13.65
N GLU A 992 25.15 -22.14 -13.49
CA GLU A 992 26.42 -22.44 -12.80
C GLU A 992 26.39 -22.06 -11.30
N TRP A 993 25.29 -21.46 -10.80
CA TRP A 993 25.17 -21.04 -9.40
C TRP A 993 24.67 -22.21 -8.55
N ILE A 994 25.22 -22.33 -7.34
CA ILE A 994 24.82 -23.37 -6.37
C ILE A 994 23.40 -23.06 -5.89
N SER A 995 22.56 -24.08 -5.70
CA SER A 995 21.22 -23.88 -5.14
C SER A 995 21.29 -23.26 -3.73
N GLY A 996 20.76 -22.05 -3.58
CA GLY A 996 20.83 -21.28 -2.35
C GLY A 996 20.18 -19.90 -2.50
N MET A 997 20.22 -19.10 -1.43
CA MET A 997 19.82 -17.70 -1.49
C MET A 997 20.97 -16.82 -1.99
N TYR A 998 20.62 -15.73 -2.66
CA TYR A 998 21.55 -14.76 -3.22
C TYR A 998 21.06 -13.34 -2.91
N TYR A 999 22.01 -12.45 -2.64
CA TYR A 999 21.78 -11.03 -2.45
C TYR A 999 22.30 -10.25 -3.67
N TYR A 1000 21.80 -9.04 -3.86
CA TYR A 1000 22.36 -8.11 -4.84
C TYR A 1000 22.53 -6.72 -4.23
N ARG A 1001 23.50 -5.96 -4.75
CA ARG A 1001 23.69 -4.53 -4.49
C ARG A 1001 23.93 -3.82 -5.83
N ILE A 1002 23.66 -2.52 -5.89
CA ILE A 1002 23.66 -1.67 -7.09
C ILE A 1002 24.72 -0.57 -6.94
#